data_AF-A0AAV9WPY0-F1
#
_entry.id   AF-A0AAV9WPY0-F1
#
_cell.length_a   1.000
_cell.length_b   1.000
_cell.length_c   1.000
_cell.angle_alpha   90.00
_cell.angle_beta   90.00
_cell.angle_gamma   90.00
#
_symmetry.space_group_name_H-M   'P 1'
#
loop_
_entity.id
_entity.type
_entity.pdbx_description
1 polymer ?
#
loop_
_entity_poly.entity_id
_entity_poly.type
_entity_poly.pdbx_seq_one_letter_code
_entity_poly.pdbx_strand_id
1 'polypeptide(L)'
;MMSNTPYKTSNPYYEGPESTGQKRAWSQDTPYSREENRDIVRRQVGKLIIIPMDTPESAQYVTDMVERYHIGGVLICRRSIKHSVEISRIVRDLQSAARRAGHTHPLFIMIEQENGMFAPFGNGLLGTQFPGALAVGAFRSSEILYDIARASAQELQSLSVNTNLAPVLNIEEQSPEGLSSRMFGDDPANVWRCTSAILDAHRSTNLVSIVKHFPAPRQGSGGILDTRNIAIEPRYAPFRKAFENGVDGVLLEPTMWAASTDTTFGGKDSLPKNLIRKHLQYEGVLIGSVDKMSENAAGRCVTGGQLSIRGLVNGCDMLILCEHPHDVTDALEEIYTAVETGNITRASLEQSWERVRRVKERYLRWEEAVDPPPIHLTLPSLMRRNRELSFRSYEMATTVIKDSRNLLPLTKLQRQNVLRQNGTCALLTPVAPPRFPGQVGVDPFEYLGRAINARGVTVCHAPYTHEGLQETHTGLLKKANLTIFVLSLDTDPEYRSQIETMRSLTRQRLAFDTPLVVITACSPRDMLHEVTFLETVISCYEYSREALESAASVLFGEVKPTGVLPLRKLLPPTSGIPHDSFQRWEVHEWEKRRDLYASADLWKKCFGWNPNWNLNSSILSDLLDRPGNAKHYVVKDPRSHGKILGLCATYTIHAGKSLVGSMALLMVDPDFRNSGIGTALHDEAFQFMRAHPEIDSVQLGSIFPRFFPGLPELLPKEQKEWFKRRGWKIEDNFIFDLYQNITNWRPPQQDVFADLSRQGITFGVCNPSVFDSLIQFEDKHFSSYPGWVEKYRALKDTNDYADAVLAFGVVPDGQSAIVGAALVFSGAGSNKISKEVPWPKAIGDRVGGLACVGMGPEFRGRGVGFGLVCAAIIELQSRGLTGCFVDWSTDRQVYEDLGFETHGKYHNMAWRKV
;
A
#
# COMPACT_ATOMS: atom_id res chain seq x y z
N MET A 1 -9.99 15.81 -51.81
CA MET A 1 -10.56 14.48 -52.07
C MET A 1 -10.05 13.52 -51.01
N MET A 2 -10.95 12.67 -50.51
CA MET A 2 -10.75 11.53 -49.62
C MET A 2 -10.48 11.80 -48.13
N SER A 3 -11.56 11.52 -47.39
CA SER A 3 -11.73 11.31 -45.96
C SER A 3 -10.91 10.12 -45.44
N ASN A 4 -10.37 10.23 -44.23
CA ASN A 4 -9.95 9.10 -43.41
C ASN A 4 -10.51 9.25 -41.99
N THR A 5 -11.49 8.38 -41.69
CA THR A 5 -12.14 8.12 -40.42
C THR A 5 -11.21 7.32 -39.49
N PRO A 6 -11.18 7.59 -38.17
CA PRO A 6 -10.58 6.66 -37.21
C PRO A 6 -11.61 5.63 -36.72
N TYR A 7 -11.15 4.39 -36.65
CA TYR A 7 -11.86 3.20 -36.18
C TYR A 7 -12.35 3.34 -34.72
N LYS A 8 -13.64 3.05 -34.51
CA LYS A 8 -14.21 2.72 -33.19
C LYS A 8 -13.95 1.24 -32.91
N THR A 9 -13.22 0.92 -31.85
CA THR A 9 -13.21 -0.43 -31.26
C THR A 9 -14.24 -0.48 -30.14
N SER A 10 -15.36 -1.16 -30.39
CA SER A 10 -16.38 -1.50 -29.41
C SER A 10 -15.91 -2.63 -28.50
N ASN A 11 -15.99 -2.41 -27.19
CA ASN A 11 -15.86 -3.44 -26.16
C ASN A 11 -17.12 -4.34 -26.15
N PRO A 12 -17.04 -5.67 -26.30
CA PRO A 12 -18.22 -6.53 -26.47
C PRO A 12 -18.89 -7.01 -25.17
N TYR A 13 -18.61 -6.42 -24.00
CA TYR A 13 -19.15 -6.90 -22.72
C TYR A 13 -19.90 -5.87 -21.86
N TYR A 14 -20.47 -4.82 -22.45
CA TYR A 14 -21.33 -3.89 -21.69
C TYR A 14 -22.44 -3.30 -22.56
N GLU A 15 -23.50 -4.07 -22.80
CA GLU A 15 -24.80 -3.52 -23.19
C GLU A 15 -25.48 -3.02 -21.91
N GLY A 16 -25.28 -1.74 -21.58
CA GLY A 16 -26.11 -1.06 -20.59
C GLY A 16 -27.57 -1.03 -21.08
N PRO A 17 -28.57 -1.20 -20.20
CA PRO A 17 -29.96 -1.18 -20.63
C PRO A 17 -30.34 0.25 -21.01
N GLU A 18 -30.47 0.53 -22.32
CA GLU A 18 -31.32 1.60 -22.82
C GLU A 18 -32.79 1.25 -22.51
N SER A 19 -33.20 1.36 -21.25
CA SER A 19 -34.59 1.18 -20.85
C SER A 19 -35.33 2.53 -20.94
N THR A 20 -35.82 2.82 -22.14
CA THR A 20 -36.93 3.77 -22.35
C THR A 20 -38.23 3.32 -21.64
N GLY A 21 -38.23 2.13 -21.00
CA GLY A 21 -39.32 1.58 -20.19
C GLY A 21 -39.40 2.07 -18.73
N GLN A 22 -38.32 2.58 -18.11
CA GLN A 22 -38.38 3.06 -16.71
C GLN A 22 -38.91 4.51 -16.56
N LYS A 23 -38.97 5.28 -17.65
CA LYS A 23 -39.54 6.65 -17.62
C LYS A 23 -41.07 6.69 -17.53
N ARG A 24 -41.77 5.56 -17.68
CA ARG A 24 -43.24 5.49 -17.61
C ARG A 24 -43.83 4.91 -16.32
N ALA A 25 -42.99 4.45 -15.38
CA ALA A 25 -43.47 3.89 -14.10
C ALA A 25 -43.65 4.95 -12.99
N TRP A 26 -43.16 6.18 -13.16
CA TRP A 26 -43.23 7.26 -12.16
C TRP A 26 -44.26 8.35 -12.50
N SER A 27 -45.12 8.13 -13.51
CA SER A 27 -46.16 9.09 -13.90
C SER A 27 -47.57 8.68 -13.48
N GLN A 28 -47.70 7.75 -12.54
CA GLN A 28 -48.97 7.37 -11.92
C GLN A 28 -48.81 7.36 -10.39
N ASP A 29 -48.47 8.51 -9.82
CA ASP A 29 -48.59 8.69 -8.38
C ASP A 29 -50.08 8.92 -8.05
N THR A 30 -50.68 7.95 -7.37
CA THR A 30 -51.83 8.20 -6.49
C THR A 30 -51.49 9.38 -5.57
N PRO A 31 -52.43 10.31 -5.30
CA PRO A 31 -52.14 11.48 -4.48
C PRO A 31 -51.91 11.06 -3.03
N TYR A 32 -50.65 10.92 -2.62
CA TYR A 32 -50.26 10.81 -1.21
C TYR A 32 -50.78 12.03 -0.44
N SER A 33 -51.16 11.83 0.82
CA SER A 33 -51.45 12.95 1.72
C SER A 33 -50.21 13.86 1.89
N ARG A 34 -50.42 15.12 2.30
CA ARG A 34 -49.31 16.07 2.52
C ARG A 34 -48.30 15.54 3.55
N GLU A 35 -48.77 14.77 4.53
CA GLU A 35 -47.97 14.20 5.60
C GLU A 35 -47.12 13.00 5.12
N GLU A 36 -47.71 12.09 4.33
CA GLU A 36 -46.98 10.98 3.69
C GLU A 36 -45.91 11.47 2.71
N ASN A 37 -46.22 12.51 1.93
CA ASN A 37 -45.26 13.14 1.03
C ASN A 37 -44.05 13.71 1.79
N ARG A 38 -44.28 14.27 2.99
CA ARG A 38 -43.22 14.86 3.82
C ARG A 38 -42.36 13.79 4.49
N ASP A 39 -42.93 12.66 4.92
CA ASP A 39 -42.14 11.53 5.44
C ASP A 39 -41.21 10.94 4.36
N ILE A 40 -41.69 10.82 3.12
CA ILE A 40 -40.86 10.38 1.98
C ILE A 40 -39.69 11.34 1.76
N VAL A 41 -39.95 12.66 1.71
CA VAL A 41 -38.89 13.68 1.55
C VAL A 41 -37.89 13.61 2.70
N ARG A 42 -38.38 13.52 3.93
CA ARG A 42 -37.55 13.39 5.14
C ARG A 42 -36.59 12.21 5.03
N ARG A 43 -37.07 11.03 4.63
CA ARG A 43 -36.24 9.83 4.41
C ARG A 43 -35.26 9.98 3.26
N GLN A 44 -35.65 10.64 2.16
CA GLN A 44 -34.77 10.87 1.01
C GLN A 44 -33.61 11.81 1.36
N VAL A 45 -33.91 12.91 2.05
CA VAL A 45 -32.90 13.90 2.46
C VAL A 45 -32.03 13.35 3.58
N GLY A 46 -32.62 12.75 4.62
CA GLY A 46 -31.89 12.24 5.79
C GLY A 46 -30.72 11.34 5.42
N LYS A 47 -30.90 10.42 4.46
CA LYS A 47 -29.85 9.51 3.98
C LYS A 47 -28.60 10.21 3.43
N LEU A 48 -28.70 11.49 3.07
CA LEU A 48 -27.61 12.32 2.55
C LEU A 48 -26.98 13.24 3.62
N ILE A 49 -27.45 13.17 4.86
CA ILE A 49 -26.99 14.00 5.97
C ILE A 49 -26.12 13.19 6.94
N ILE A 50 -25.05 13.83 7.40
CA ILE A 50 -24.13 13.35 8.42
C ILE A 50 -24.16 14.32 9.59
N ILE A 51 -24.30 13.81 10.81
CA ILE A 51 -24.28 14.61 12.03
C ILE A 51 -23.04 14.29 12.87
N PRO A 52 -22.26 15.29 13.30
CA PRO A 52 -21.18 15.08 14.26
C PRO A 52 -21.72 14.66 15.62
N MET A 53 -21.13 13.62 16.19
CA MET A 53 -21.26 13.29 17.60
C MET A 53 -20.05 13.87 18.32
N ASP A 54 -20.26 14.99 19.00
CA ASP A 54 -19.21 15.82 19.56
C ASP A 54 -18.68 15.33 20.91
N THR A 55 -19.57 14.81 21.75
CA THR A 55 -19.24 14.18 23.05
C THR A 55 -20.09 12.93 23.27
N PRO A 56 -19.74 12.03 24.21
CA PRO A 56 -20.58 10.87 24.53
C PRO A 56 -22.00 11.25 24.95
N GLU A 57 -22.17 12.40 25.61
CA GLU A 57 -23.46 12.90 26.07
C GLU A 57 -24.40 13.29 24.92
N SER A 58 -23.85 13.60 23.74
CA SER A 58 -24.64 13.89 22.53
C SER A 58 -25.25 12.66 21.87
N ALA A 59 -24.93 11.44 22.33
CA ALA A 59 -25.41 10.19 21.74
C ALA A 59 -26.94 10.07 21.67
N GLN A 60 -27.67 10.56 22.68
CA GLN A 60 -29.14 10.52 22.67
C GLN A 60 -29.71 11.44 21.58
N TYR A 61 -29.18 12.66 21.45
CA TYR A 61 -29.57 13.58 20.37
C TYR A 61 -29.32 12.96 19.00
N VAL A 62 -28.15 12.37 18.79
CA VAL A 62 -27.82 11.69 17.51
C VAL A 62 -28.75 10.50 17.25
N THR A 63 -29.12 9.74 18.29
CA THR A 63 -30.10 8.65 18.17
C THR A 63 -31.47 9.18 17.71
N ASP A 64 -31.92 10.30 18.27
CA ASP A 64 -33.17 10.94 17.84
C ASP A 64 -33.09 11.40 16.37
N MET A 65 -31.93 11.90 15.92
CA MET A 65 -31.69 12.25 14.51
C MET A 65 -31.74 11.02 13.59
N VAL A 66 -31.21 9.89 14.03
CA VAL A 66 -31.25 8.61 13.29
C VAL A 66 -32.66 8.08 13.15
N GLU A 67 -33.44 8.08 14.24
CA GLU A 67 -34.77 7.48 14.27
C GLU A 67 -35.83 8.39 13.65
N ARG A 68 -35.77 9.70 13.90
CA ARG A 68 -36.79 10.66 13.42
C ARG A 68 -36.45 11.24 12.06
N TYR A 69 -35.20 11.59 11.80
CA TYR A 69 -34.80 12.28 10.57
C TYR A 69 -34.09 11.37 9.56
N HIS A 70 -33.91 10.09 9.89
CA HIS A 70 -33.27 9.08 9.03
C HIS A 70 -31.88 9.50 8.51
N ILE A 71 -31.07 10.17 9.35
CA ILE A 71 -29.73 10.61 8.95
C ILE A 71 -28.86 9.44 8.46
N GLY A 72 -28.09 9.64 7.40
CA GLY A 72 -27.35 8.58 6.71
C GLY A 72 -25.99 8.23 7.32
N GLY A 73 -25.45 9.10 8.18
CA GLY A 73 -24.17 8.89 8.84
C GLY A 73 -23.94 9.73 10.09
N VAL A 74 -22.91 9.36 10.85
CA VAL A 74 -22.48 10.01 12.09
C VAL A 74 -20.97 10.20 12.04
N LEU A 75 -20.48 11.40 12.34
CA LEU A 75 -19.05 11.70 12.46
C LEU A 75 -18.63 11.65 13.94
N ILE A 76 -17.77 10.70 14.30
CA ILE A 76 -17.22 10.56 15.65
C ILE A 76 -16.10 11.57 15.86
N CYS A 77 -16.37 12.60 16.65
CA CYS A 77 -15.37 13.62 17.00
C CYS A 77 -14.41 13.13 18.08
N ARG A 78 -13.21 13.73 18.14
CA ARG A 78 -12.18 13.44 19.15
C ARG A 78 -12.68 13.50 20.58
N ARG A 79 -13.53 14.46 20.91
CA ARG A 79 -14.06 14.66 22.27
C ARG A 79 -15.04 13.53 22.69
N SER A 80 -15.61 12.80 21.73
CA SER A 80 -16.49 11.64 21.95
C SER A 80 -15.76 10.37 22.39
N ILE A 81 -14.45 10.28 22.16
CA ILE A 81 -13.70 9.07 22.43
C ILE A 81 -13.02 9.19 23.80
N LYS A 82 -13.77 8.91 24.86
CA LYS A 82 -13.23 8.84 26.23
C LYS A 82 -12.69 7.46 26.56
N HIS A 83 -13.48 6.43 26.22
CA HIS A 83 -13.14 5.03 26.40
C HIS A 83 -13.58 4.20 25.19
N SER A 84 -12.72 3.29 24.72
CA SER A 84 -12.96 2.46 23.54
C SER A 84 -14.20 1.55 23.68
N VAL A 85 -14.42 0.99 24.87
CA VAL A 85 -15.60 0.16 25.16
C VAL A 85 -16.90 0.96 25.10
N GLU A 86 -16.89 2.19 25.63
CA GLU A 86 -18.06 3.05 25.65
C GLU A 86 -18.46 3.48 24.24
N ILE A 87 -17.50 3.95 23.44
CA ILE A 87 -17.79 4.41 22.08
C ILE A 87 -18.28 3.26 21.19
N SER A 88 -17.70 2.06 21.32
CA SER A 88 -18.16 0.86 20.60
C SER A 88 -19.60 0.50 20.95
N ARG A 89 -19.99 0.62 22.24
CA ARG A 89 -21.38 0.45 22.67
C ARG A 89 -22.30 1.50 22.03
N ILE A 90 -21.93 2.79 22.09
CA ILE A 90 -22.71 3.88 21.50
C ILE A 90 -22.92 3.66 20.00
N VAL A 91 -21.87 3.31 19.27
CA VAL A 91 -21.96 3.04 17.82
C VAL A 91 -22.90 1.87 17.53
N ARG A 92 -22.83 0.78 18.29
CA ARG A 92 -23.76 -0.35 18.14
C ARG A 92 -25.20 0.04 18.44
N ASP A 93 -25.43 0.87 19.47
CA ASP A 93 -26.76 1.36 19.83
C ASP A 93 -27.35 2.23 18.69
N LEU A 94 -26.54 3.09 18.08
CA LEU A 94 -26.89 3.89 16.90
C LEU A 94 -27.22 3.03 15.68
N GLN A 95 -26.41 2.01 15.38
CA GLN A 95 -26.69 1.09 14.28
C GLN A 95 -27.98 0.30 14.51
N SER A 96 -28.22 -0.13 15.75
CA SER A 96 -29.46 -0.82 16.13
C SER A 96 -30.68 0.09 16.00
N ALA A 97 -30.55 1.37 16.38
CA ALA A 97 -31.58 2.39 16.19
C ALA A 97 -31.89 2.60 14.70
N ALA A 98 -30.86 2.73 13.86
CA ALA A 98 -31.03 2.84 12.41
C ALA A 98 -31.77 1.63 11.82
N ARG A 99 -31.43 0.41 12.24
CA ARG A 99 -32.10 -0.81 11.79
C ARG A 99 -33.58 -0.83 12.18
N ARG A 100 -33.91 -0.48 13.42
CA ARG A 100 -35.30 -0.39 13.91
C ARG A 100 -36.10 0.70 13.19
N ALA A 101 -35.47 1.83 12.89
CA ALA A 101 -36.06 2.92 12.13
C ALA A 101 -36.25 2.59 10.63
N GLY A 102 -35.89 1.38 10.17
CA GLY A 102 -36.14 0.95 8.80
C GLY A 102 -35.15 1.50 7.78
N HIS A 103 -33.91 1.80 8.21
CA HIS A 103 -32.83 2.07 7.25
C HIS A 103 -32.54 0.82 6.42
N THR A 104 -32.34 1.00 5.12
CA THR A 104 -32.02 -0.11 4.20
C THR A 104 -30.58 -0.61 4.36
N HIS A 105 -29.68 0.26 4.84
CA HIS A 105 -28.25 0.01 4.97
C HIS A 105 -27.74 0.58 6.29
N PRO A 106 -26.66 0.03 6.88
CA PRO A 106 -26.02 0.62 8.05
C PRO A 106 -25.66 2.09 7.86
N LEU A 107 -25.55 2.81 8.97
CA LEU A 107 -25.04 4.18 9.00
C LEU A 107 -23.57 4.19 8.58
N PHE A 108 -23.15 5.26 7.89
CA PHE A 108 -21.73 5.58 7.89
C PHE A 108 -21.33 6.03 9.30
N ILE A 109 -20.36 5.35 9.89
CA ILE A 109 -19.74 5.73 11.15
C ILE A 109 -18.35 6.23 10.79
N MET A 110 -18.23 7.56 10.77
CA MET A 110 -17.09 8.27 10.20
C MET A 110 -16.14 8.74 11.30
N ILE A 111 -14.85 8.83 10.98
CA ILE A 111 -13.83 9.42 11.86
C ILE A 111 -12.79 10.16 11.02
N GLU A 112 -12.11 11.14 11.60
CA GLU A 112 -10.92 11.78 11.00
C GLU A 112 -9.63 11.18 11.56
N GLN A 113 -9.31 9.94 11.21
CA GLN A 113 -8.10 9.27 11.68
C GLN A 113 -6.97 9.41 10.65
N GLU A 114 -6.22 10.52 10.73
CA GLU A 114 -5.06 10.82 9.88
C GLU A 114 -3.74 10.26 10.43
N ASN A 115 -3.77 9.69 11.64
CA ASN A 115 -2.62 9.28 12.45
C ASN A 115 -1.76 10.48 12.89
N GLY A 116 -0.59 10.20 13.47
CA GLY A 116 0.31 11.20 14.01
C GLY A 116 -0.33 12.07 15.10
N MET A 117 -0.23 13.39 14.93
CA MET A 117 -0.85 14.38 15.81
C MET A 117 -2.37 14.52 15.59
N PHE A 118 -2.89 14.10 14.43
CA PHE A 118 -4.28 14.24 14.01
C PHE A 118 -5.01 12.89 14.08
N ALA A 119 -4.96 12.29 15.27
CA ALA A 119 -5.45 10.96 15.56
C ALA A 119 -6.44 10.99 16.74
N PRO A 120 -7.76 11.08 16.50
CA PRO A 120 -8.76 11.02 17.55
C PRO A 120 -8.64 9.74 18.40
N PHE A 121 -8.38 8.59 17.77
CA PHE A 121 -8.31 7.30 18.42
C PHE A 121 -6.88 6.76 18.57
N GLY A 122 -6.12 6.68 17.47
CA GLY A 122 -4.75 6.14 17.42
C GLY A 122 -3.70 7.06 18.05
N ASN A 123 -3.83 7.33 19.35
CA ASN A 123 -3.08 8.35 20.08
C ASN A 123 -2.05 7.79 21.08
N GLY A 124 -1.86 6.47 21.12
CA GLY A 124 -0.97 5.77 22.06
C GLY A 124 -1.62 5.44 23.40
N LEU A 125 -2.78 6.03 23.73
CA LEU A 125 -3.55 5.71 24.94
C LEU A 125 -4.76 4.82 24.64
N LEU A 126 -5.55 5.18 23.63
CA LEU A 126 -6.80 4.50 23.27
C LEU A 126 -6.60 3.47 22.15
N GLY A 127 -5.78 3.82 21.16
CA GLY A 127 -5.33 2.97 20.06
C GLY A 127 -3.84 3.18 19.80
N THR A 128 -3.27 2.38 18.90
CA THR A 128 -1.84 2.46 18.58
C THR A 128 -1.51 3.80 17.92
N GLN A 129 -0.46 4.47 18.40
CA GLN A 129 0.09 5.65 17.74
C GLN A 129 0.83 5.21 16.47
N PHE A 130 0.45 5.74 15.32
CA PHE A 130 1.18 5.57 14.06
C PHE A 130 1.69 6.90 13.52
N PRO A 131 2.73 6.91 12.66
CA PRO A 131 3.27 8.15 12.09
C PRO A 131 2.23 8.97 11.33
N GLY A 132 2.28 10.30 11.52
CA GLY A 132 1.49 11.25 10.74
C GLY A 132 1.95 11.39 9.30
N ALA A 133 1.18 12.12 8.49
CA ALA A 133 1.40 12.24 7.05
C ALA A 133 2.83 12.70 6.68
N LEU A 134 3.37 13.72 7.34
CA LEU A 134 4.73 14.20 7.03
C LEU A 134 5.82 13.17 7.38
N ALA A 135 5.66 12.48 8.51
CA ALA A 135 6.55 11.38 8.91
C ALA A 135 6.48 10.21 7.92
N VAL A 136 5.27 9.85 7.47
CA VAL A 136 5.05 8.87 6.41
C VAL A 136 5.68 9.30 5.10
N GLY A 137 5.58 10.58 4.76
CA GLY A 137 6.22 11.18 3.60
C GLY A 137 7.74 11.00 3.58
N ALA A 138 8.35 10.91 4.76
CA ALA A 138 9.79 10.77 4.93
C ALA A 138 10.31 9.36 4.66
N PHE A 139 9.58 8.29 5.03
CA PHE A 139 10.01 6.92 4.77
C PHE A 139 9.50 6.37 3.43
N ARG A 140 10.30 5.49 2.82
CA ARG A 140 10.15 5.11 1.38
C ARG A 140 9.44 3.78 1.14
N SER A 141 9.08 3.04 2.18
CA SER A 141 8.42 1.72 2.03
C SER A 141 6.90 1.90 1.93
N SER A 142 6.34 1.66 0.75
CA SER A 142 4.90 1.63 0.52
C SER A 142 4.22 0.47 1.26
N GLU A 143 4.95 -0.63 1.52
CA GLU A 143 4.40 -1.80 2.23
C GLU A 143 4.31 -1.59 3.72
N ILE A 144 5.33 -0.97 4.35
CA ILE A 144 5.23 -0.59 5.76
C ILE A 144 4.09 0.39 5.95
N LEU A 145 3.90 1.32 5.00
CA LEU A 145 2.75 2.21 5.02
C LEU A 145 1.42 1.45 4.85
N TYR A 146 1.34 0.50 3.93
CA TYR A 146 0.17 -0.35 3.77
C TYR A 146 -0.14 -1.13 5.06
N ASP A 147 0.87 -1.72 5.71
CA ASP A 147 0.71 -2.46 6.96
C ASP A 147 0.23 -1.54 8.10
N ILE A 148 0.76 -0.32 8.19
CA ILE A 148 0.32 0.70 9.18
C ILE A 148 -1.12 1.11 8.92
N ALA A 149 -1.47 1.42 7.66
CA ALA A 149 -2.82 1.81 7.29
C ALA A 149 -3.81 0.67 7.53
N ARG A 150 -3.43 -0.59 7.25
CA ARG A 150 -4.23 -1.78 7.53
C ARG A 150 -4.42 -1.97 9.04
N ALA A 151 -3.36 -1.81 9.82
CA ALA A 151 -3.41 -1.92 11.26
C ALA A 151 -4.30 -0.84 11.90
N SER A 152 -4.17 0.41 11.44
CA SER A 152 -5.02 1.52 11.85
C SER A 152 -6.49 1.25 11.48
N ALA A 153 -6.77 0.77 10.27
CA ALA A 153 -8.10 0.39 9.84
C ALA A 153 -8.73 -0.73 10.69
N GLN A 154 -7.98 -1.79 10.99
CA GLN A 154 -8.44 -2.88 11.86
C GLN A 154 -8.77 -2.40 13.28
N GLU A 155 -7.98 -1.46 13.81
CA GLU A 155 -8.26 -0.85 15.10
C GLU A 155 -9.53 0.04 15.05
N LEU A 156 -9.73 0.81 13.98
CA LEU A 156 -10.98 1.56 13.78
C LEU A 156 -12.21 0.65 13.70
N GLN A 157 -12.10 -0.47 13.00
CA GLN A 157 -13.19 -1.45 12.90
C GLN A 157 -13.52 -2.10 14.24
N SER A 158 -12.56 -2.20 15.17
CA SER A 158 -12.86 -2.67 16.53
C SER A 158 -13.81 -1.72 17.29
N LEU A 159 -13.88 -0.45 16.88
CA LEU A 159 -14.86 0.55 17.36
C LEU A 159 -16.14 0.55 16.52
N SER A 160 -16.27 -0.34 15.53
CA SER A 160 -17.31 -0.34 14.50
C SER A 160 -17.33 0.93 13.63
N VAL A 161 -16.21 1.65 13.56
CA VAL A 161 -16.00 2.70 12.56
C VAL A 161 -15.83 2.04 11.20
N ASN A 162 -16.54 2.54 10.19
CA ASN A 162 -16.57 1.97 8.85
C ASN A 162 -16.16 2.95 7.74
N THR A 163 -15.93 4.22 8.09
CA THR A 163 -15.51 5.26 7.15
C THR A 163 -14.44 6.14 7.77
N ASN A 164 -13.35 6.39 7.04
CA ASN A 164 -12.28 7.28 7.47
C ASN A 164 -12.17 8.49 6.51
N LEU A 165 -12.20 9.69 7.08
CA LEU A 165 -11.96 10.97 6.39
C LEU A 165 -10.46 11.22 6.24
N ALA A 166 -9.77 10.30 5.57
CA ALA A 166 -8.34 10.30 5.30
C ALA A 166 -8.05 9.40 4.08
N PRO A 167 -6.94 9.62 3.34
CA PRO A 167 -5.85 10.55 3.63
C PRO A 167 -6.00 11.97 3.05
N VAL A 168 -5.11 12.87 3.47
CA VAL A 168 -4.94 14.22 2.91
C VAL A 168 -4.01 14.16 1.69
N LEU A 169 -4.47 14.63 0.53
CA LEU A 169 -3.75 14.56 -0.75
C LEU A 169 -3.13 15.90 -1.18
N ASN A 170 -3.34 16.95 -0.39
CA ASN A 170 -2.80 18.27 -0.68
C ASN A 170 -1.26 18.23 -0.61
N ILE A 171 -0.60 19.01 -1.47
CA ILE A 171 0.85 19.21 -1.41
C ILE A 171 1.18 20.43 -0.56
N GLU A 172 2.39 20.50 -0.01
CA GLU A 172 2.80 21.60 0.89
C GLU A 172 2.53 23.01 0.33
N GLU A 173 2.79 23.25 -0.97
CA GLU A 173 2.55 24.54 -1.61
C GLU A 173 1.07 25.00 -1.59
N GLN A 174 0.15 24.09 -1.30
CA GLN A 174 -1.29 24.34 -1.17
C GLN A 174 -1.73 24.51 0.28
N SER A 175 -0.87 24.24 1.26
CA SER A 175 -1.20 24.39 2.68
C SER A 175 -1.31 25.87 3.06
N PRO A 176 -2.40 26.31 3.72
CA PRO A 176 -2.39 27.53 4.55
C PRO A 176 -1.17 27.53 5.48
N GLU A 177 -0.72 28.71 5.93
CA GLU A 177 0.29 28.78 6.98
C GLU A 177 -0.11 27.84 8.14
N GLY A 178 0.75 26.87 8.47
CA GLY A 178 0.58 25.98 9.63
C GLY A 178 0.21 24.52 9.39
N LEU A 179 -0.46 24.10 8.30
CA LEU A 179 -0.96 22.69 8.18
C LEU A 179 0.04 21.67 7.60
N SER A 180 1.33 21.99 7.59
CA SER A 180 2.39 21.21 6.92
C SER A 180 2.53 19.76 7.45
N SER A 181 2.31 19.55 8.75
CA SER A 181 2.42 18.23 9.40
C SER A 181 1.39 17.21 8.90
N ARG A 182 0.30 17.68 8.27
CA ARG A 182 -0.79 16.87 7.67
C ARG A 182 -0.52 16.48 6.21
N MET A 183 0.56 16.96 5.60
CA MET A 183 0.89 16.70 4.20
C MET A 183 2.00 15.65 4.08
N PHE A 184 1.94 14.78 3.06
CA PHE A 184 3.03 13.81 2.78
C PHE A 184 4.29 14.46 2.20
N GLY A 185 4.28 15.77 1.94
CA GLY A 185 5.42 16.54 1.43
C GLY A 185 5.08 17.49 0.29
N ASP A 186 6.13 17.92 -0.40
CA ASP A 186 6.07 18.87 -1.53
C ASP A 186 6.08 18.18 -2.92
N ASP A 187 6.12 16.84 -2.94
CA ASP A 187 6.20 16.03 -4.15
C ASP A 187 4.90 15.28 -4.46
N PRO A 188 4.17 15.64 -5.53
CA PRO A 188 2.98 14.92 -5.99
C PRO A 188 3.16 13.41 -6.18
N ALA A 189 4.34 12.95 -6.62
CA ALA A 189 4.59 11.52 -6.83
C ALA A 189 4.68 10.78 -5.49
N ASN A 190 5.37 11.37 -4.50
CA ASN A 190 5.44 10.82 -3.15
C ASN A 190 4.06 10.82 -2.48
N VAL A 191 3.29 11.89 -2.65
CA VAL A 191 1.91 11.97 -2.15
C VAL A 191 1.06 10.86 -2.73
N TRP A 192 1.07 10.65 -4.05
CA TRP A 192 0.34 9.54 -4.68
C TRP A 192 0.80 8.17 -4.18
N ARG A 193 2.12 7.94 -4.06
CA ARG A 193 2.66 6.69 -3.51
C ARG A 193 2.09 6.41 -2.12
N CYS A 194 2.07 7.43 -1.25
CA CYS A 194 1.53 7.30 0.09
C CYS A 194 0.01 7.04 0.07
N THR A 195 -0.72 7.84 -0.71
CA THR A 195 -2.17 7.74 -0.86
C THR A 195 -2.59 6.36 -1.38
N SER A 196 -1.97 5.87 -2.46
CA SER A 196 -2.31 4.57 -3.05
C SER A 196 -2.18 3.44 -2.03
N ALA A 197 -1.08 3.41 -1.27
CA ALA A 197 -0.87 2.40 -0.23
C ALA A 197 -1.93 2.43 0.87
N ILE A 198 -2.37 3.63 1.29
CA ILE A 198 -3.42 3.81 2.29
C ILE A 198 -4.78 3.38 1.75
N LEU A 199 -5.14 3.83 0.54
CA LEU A 199 -6.41 3.49 -0.09
C LEU A 199 -6.56 1.97 -0.28
N ASP A 200 -5.49 1.30 -0.71
CA ASP A 200 -5.50 -0.14 -0.84
C ASP A 200 -5.64 -0.86 0.50
N ALA A 201 -4.99 -0.34 1.56
CA ALA A 201 -5.10 -0.89 2.91
C ALA A 201 -6.51 -0.81 3.43
N HIS A 202 -7.13 0.37 3.35
CA HIS A 202 -8.51 0.58 3.74
C HIS A 202 -9.46 -0.32 2.94
N ARG A 203 -9.29 -0.41 1.62
CA ARG A 203 -10.09 -1.30 0.76
C ARG A 203 -9.96 -2.77 1.17
N SER A 204 -8.75 -3.24 1.45
CA SER A 204 -8.50 -4.62 1.88
C SER A 204 -9.11 -4.97 3.25
N THR A 205 -9.44 -3.96 4.05
CA THR A 205 -10.11 -4.13 5.34
C THR A 205 -11.60 -3.77 5.27
N ASN A 206 -12.17 -3.49 4.11
CA ASN A 206 -13.55 -2.98 4.01
C ASN A 206 -13.80 -1.65 4.75
N LEU A 207 -12.82 -0.76 4.81
CA LEU A 207 -12.95 0.59 5.36
C LEU A 207 -13.14 1.59 4.22
N VAL A 208 -14.23 2.37 4.25
CA VAL A 208 -14.50 3.42 3.24
C VAL A 208 -13.48 4.55 3.39
N SER A 209 -12.88 4.97 2.28
CA SER A 209 -11.89 6.07 2.26
C SER A 209 -12.44 7.33 1.61
N ILE A 210 -12.41 8.44 2.35
CA ILE A 210 -12.76 9.76 1.84
C ILE A 210 -11.50 10.62 1.79
N VAL A 211 -10.99 10.89 0.58
CA VAL A 211 -9.80 11.73 0.38
C VAL A 211 -10.13 13.21 0.53
N LYS A 212 -9.17 14.01 1.00
CA LYS A 212 -9.40 15.43 1.28
C LYS A 212 -8.14 16.29 1.10
N HIS A 213 -8.23 17.61 1.01
CA HIS A 213 -9.43 18.38 0.71
C HIS A 213 -9.35 18.81 -0.75
N PHE A 214 -10.32 18.42 -1.58
CA PHE A 214 -10.27 18.76 -3.00
C PHE A 214 -10.92 20.12 -3.27
N PRO A 215 -10.32 21.00 -4.10
CA PRO A 215 -9.07 20.84 -4.84
C PRO A 215 -7.81 21.25 -4.07
N ALA A 216 -7.93 21.80 -2.86
CA ALA A 216 -6.94 22.67 -2.20
C ALA A 216 -6.79 24.04 -2.90
N PRO A 217 -6.98 25.16 -2.18
CA PRO A 217 -6.71 26.46 -2.75
C PRO A 217 -5.21 26.67 -3.02
N ARG A 218 -4.89 27.52 -4.01
CA ARG A 218 -3.53 28.00 -4.23
C ARG A 218 -3.18 29.08 -3.19
N GLN A 219 -2.01 28.99 -2.56
CA GLN A 219 -1.51 30.05 -1.68
C GLN A 219 -1.53 31.42 -2.38
N GLY A 220 -2.06 32.44 -1.71
CA GLY A 220 -2.14 33.83 -2.20
C GLY A 220 -3.23 34.13 -3.24
N SER A 221 -4.11 33.17 -3.58
CA SER A 221 -5.14 33.35 -4.63
C SER A 221 -6.43 34.04 -4.20
N GLY A 222 -6.54 34.50 -2.95
CA GLY A 222 -7.78 35.07 -2.41
C GLY A 222 -8.98 34.10 -2.45
N GLY A 223 -8.74 32.80 -2.61
CA GLY A 223 -9.79 31.78 -2.71
C GLY A 223 -10.41 31.59 -4.09
N ILE A 224 -9.95 32.30 -5.14
CA ILE A 224 -10.46 32.10 -6.50
C ILE A 224 -9.79 30.89 -7.14
N LEU A 225 -10.58 29.85 -7.41
CA LEU A 225 -10.12 28.62 -8.03
C LEU A 225 -10.03 28.76 -9.56
N ASP A 226 -8.82 28.70 -10.13
CA ASP A 226 -8.67 28.58 -11.59
C ASP A 226 -8.85 27.12 -12.03
N THR A 227 -10.06 26.80 -12.44
CA THR A 227 -10.48 25.45 -12.84
C THR A 227 -9.77 24.93 -14.08
N ARG A 228 -9.28 25.83 -14.96
CA ARG A 228 -8.57 25.47 -16.21
C ARG A 228 -7.27 24.71 -15.93
N ASN A 229 -6.67 24.96 -14.78
CA ASN A 229 -5.38 24.39 -14.43
C ASN A 229 -5.47 23.05 -13.69
N ILE A 230 -6.61 22.71 -13.07
CA ILE A 230 -6.73 21.49 -12.25
C ILE A 230 -6.52 20.22 -13.08
N ALA A 231 -6.89 20.24 -14.36
CA ALA A 231 -6.70 19.11 -15.27
C ALA A 231 -5.22 18.86 -15.63
N ILE A 232 -4.37 19.91 -15.63
CA ILE A 232 -3.01 19.84 -16.18
C ILE A 232 -1.91 20.06 -15.14
N GLU A 233 -2.18 20.80 -14.06
CA GLU A 233 -1.14 21.15 -13.10
C GLU A 233 -0.66 19.90 -12.32
N PRO A 234 0.66 19.70 -12.17
CA PRO A 234 1.22 18.55 -11.46
C PRO A 234 0.77 18.44 -10.00
N ARG A 235 0.45 19.56 -9.33
CA ARG A 235 0.04 19.57 -7.92
C ARG A 235 -1.25 18.79 -7.65
N TYR A 236 -2.18 18.74 -8.61
CA TYR A 236 -3.44 18.01 -8.49
C TYR A 236 -3.35 16.57 -9.02
N ALA A 237 -2.17 16.13 -9.51
CA ALA A 237 -1.97 14.76 -9.98
C ALA A 237 -2.39 13.68 -8.96
N PRO A 238 -2.17 13.83 -7.63
CA PRO A 238 -2.61 12.83 -6.67
C PRO A 238 -4.13 12.63 -6.65
N PHE A 239 -4.90 13.72 -6.76
CA PHE A 239 -6.36 13.64 -6.83
C PHE A 239 -6.85 13.05 -8.15
N ARG A 240 -6.25 13.43 -9.29
CA ARG A 240 -6.59 12.83 -10.58
C ARG A 240 -6.36 11.31 -10.56
N LYS A 241 -5.21 10.87 -10.05
CA LYS A 241 -4.92 9.45 -9.87
C LYS A 241 -5.88 8.77 -8.90
N ALA A 242 -6.27 9.42 -7.80
CA ALA A 242 -7.27 8.87 -6.88
C ALA A 242 -8.63 8.67 -7.56
N PHE A 243 -9.05 9.58 -8.43
CA PHE A 243 -10.29 9.46 -9.19
C PHE A 243 -10.21 8.34 -10.23
N GLU A 244 -9.10 8.26 -10.96
CA GLU A 244 -8.80 7.18 -11.92
C GLU A 244 -8.79 5.80 -11.24
N ASN A 245 -8.33 5.71 -9.98
CA ASN A 245 -8.30 4.48 -9.18
C ASN A 245 -9.61 4.18 -8.43
N GLY A 246 -10.67 4.97 -8.67
CA GLY A 246 -11.99 4.75 -8.10
C GLY A 246 -12.02 4.86 -6.57
N VAL A 247 -11.44 5.93 -6.02
CA VAL A 247 -11.59 6.28 -4.59
C VAL A 247 -13.08 6.39 -4.21
N ASP A 248 -13.45 6.02 -2.98
CA ASP A 248 -14.86 5.87 -2.59
C ASP A 248 -15.58 7.22 -2.45
N GLY A 249 -14.89 8.23 -1.91
CA GLY A 249 -15.43 9.57 -1.78
C GLY A 249 -14.36 10.66 -1.61
N VAL A 250 -14.82 11.90 -1.67
CA VAL A 250 -13.98 13.11 -1.58
C VAL A 250 -14.67 14.14 -0.68
N LEU A 251 -13.94 14.67 0.30
CA LEU A 251 -14.36 15.84 1.05
C LEU A 251 -13.91 17.12 0.31
N LEU A 252 -14.87 17.96 -0.02
CA LEU A 252 -14.67 19.17 -0.80
C LEU A 252 -14.36 20.37 0.09
N GLU A 253 -13.38 21.17 -0.35
CA GLU A 253 -13.16 22.52 0.17
C GLU A 253 -14.44 23.37 0.03
N PRO A 254 -14.86 24.14 1.04
CA PRO A 254 -16.10 24.91 0.96
C PRO A 254 -16.14 25.91 -0.21
N THR A 255 -15.00 26.41 -0.67
CA THR A 255 -14.93 27.29 -1.85
C THR A 255 -15.44 26.65 -3.14
N MET A 256 -15.52 25.32 -3.22
CA MET A 256 -16.06 24.60 -4.38
C MET A 256 -17.57 24.67 -4.51
N TRP A 257 -18.29 24.79 -3.40
CA TRP A 257 -19.74 24.59 -3.38
C TRP A 257 -20.49 25.65 -2.58
N ALA A 258 -19.86 26.30 -1.59
CA ALA A 258 -20.48 27.30 -0.73
C ALA A 258 -20.33 28.74 -1.28
N ALA A 259 -19.29 29.03 -2.07
CA ALA A 259 -18.99 30.39 -2.52
C ALA A 259 -20.11 31.03 -3.36
N SER A 260 -20.46 32.28 -3.05
CA SER A 260 -21.38 33.10 -3.85
C SER A 260 -20.56 33.93 -4.83
N THR A 261 -20.54 33.57 -6.10
CA THR A 261 -20.01 34.47 -7.12
C THR A 261 -21.05 34.69 -8.20
N ASP A 262 -21.28 35.94 -8.55
CA ASP A 262 -22.17 36.34 -9.66
C ASP A 262 -21.70 35.84 -11.04
N THR A 263 -20.57 35.12 -11.10
CA THR A 263 -19.96 34.61 -12.34
C THR A 263 -19.61 33.12 -12.34
N THR A 264 -19.84 32.35 -11.25
CA THR A 264 -19.70 30.88 -11.29
C THR A 264 -21.01 30.18 -10.91
N PHE A 265 -21.75 29.85 -11.96
CA PHE A 265 -22.56 28.66 -12.13
C PHE A 265 -23.21 28.02 -10.87
N GLY A 266 -24.39 28.49 -10.49
CA GLY A 266 -25.28 27.72 -9.61
C GLY A 266 -25.92 26.55 -10.36
N GLY A 267 -26.14 25.42 -9.68
CA GLY A 267 -26.90 24.31 -10.26
C GLY A 267 -26.12 23.48 -11.29
N LYS A 268 -26.64 23.29 -12.51
CA LYS A 268 -26.09 22.32 -13.50
C LYS A 268 -24.65 22.58 -13.96
N ASP A 269 -24.19 23.81 -13.80
CA ASP A 269 -22.87 24.22 -14.26
C ASP A 269 -21.88 24.46 -13.09
N SER A 270 -22.27 24.10 -11.87
CA SER A 270 -21.43 24.26 -10.68
C SER A 270 -20.07 23.60 -10.82
N LEU A 271 -19.08 24.08 -10.07
CA LEU A 271 -17.72 23.54 -10.11
C LEU A 271 -17.69 22.02 -9.87
N PRO A 272 -18.37 21.43 -8.86
CA PRO A 272 -18.37 19.99 -8.69
C PRO A 272 -18.97 19.25 -9.89
N LYS A 273 -20.08 19.74 -10.47
CA LYS A 273 -20.73 19.08 -11.61
C LYS A 273 -19.92 19.22 -12.90
N ASN A 274 -19.38 20.40 -13.20
CA ASN A 274 -18.60 20.61 -14.40
C ASN A 274 -17.19 20.01 -14.30
N LEU A 275 -16.43 20.33 -13.26
CA LEU A 275 -15.05 19.87 -13.14
C LEU A 275 -14.99 18.39 -12.74
N ILE A 276 -15.67 18.00 -11.66
CA ILE A 276 -15.49 16.65 -11.09
C ILE A 276 -16.30 15.61 -11.87
N ARG A 277 -17.59 15.86 -12.12
CA ARG A 277 -18.45 14.91 -12.85
C ARG A 277 -18.20 14.90 -14.35
N LYS A 278 -18.14 16.06 -15.04
CA LYS A 278 -17.98 16.09 -16.51
C LYS A 278 -16.52 15.96 -16.96
N HIS A 279 -15.60 16.80 -16.44
CA HIS A 279 -14.23 16.84 -16.93
C HIS A 279 -13.33 15.73 -16.37
N LEU A 280 -13.40 15.47 -15.07
CA LEU A 280 -12.61 14.42 -14.42
C LEU A 280 -13.33 13.06 -14.38
N GLN A 281 -14.60 13.01 -14.83
CA GLN A 281 -15.40 11.79 -14.97
C GLN A 281 -15.47 10.94 -13.68
N TYR A 282 -15.40 11.59 -12.53
CA TYR A 282 -15.42 10.91 -11.24
C TYR A 282 -16.85 10.65 -10.78
N GLU A 283 -17.17 9.40 -10.44
CA GLU A 283 -18.51 8.95 -10.07
C GLU A 283 -18.66 8.50 -8.60
N GLY A 284 -17.63 8.71 -7.76
CA GLY A 284 -17.73 8.43 -6.32
C GLY A 284 -18.42 9.55 -5.52
N VAL A 285 -18.50 9.40 -4.20
CA VAL A 285 -19.29 10.30 -3.32
C VAL A 285 -18.59 11.65 -3.13
N LEU A 286 -19.32 12.75 -3.22
CA LEU A 286 -18.86 14.10 -2.90
C LEU A 286 -19.50 14.58 -1.60
N ILE A 287 -18.66 15.00 -0.65
CA ILE A 287 -19.09 15.42 0.68
C ILE A 287 -18.73 16.89 0.90
N GLY A 288 -19.68 17.68 1.39
CA GLY A 288 -19.44 19.05 1.89
C GLY A 288 -19.61 19.14 3.41
N SER A 289 -19.03 20.15 4.04
CA SER A 289 -19.18 20.45 5.48
C SER A 289 -19.82 21.82 5.69
N VAL A 290 -20.96 21.86 6.37
CA VAL A 290 -21.62 23.10 6.79
C VAL A 290 -21.05 23.47 8.16
N ASP A 291 -20.07 24.36 8.13
CA ASP A 291 -19.32 24.87 9.28
C ASP A 291 -18.91 26.33 9.06
N LYS A 292 -18.13 26.87 10.01
CA LYS A 292 -17.63 28.25 9.94
C LYS A 292 -16.81 28.56 8.69
N MET A 293 -16.07 27.57 8.16
CA MET A 293 -15.29 27.77 6.93
C MET A 293 -16.21 27.92 5.72
N SER A 294 -17.30 27.14 5.67
CA SER A 294 -18.31 27.27 4.62
C SER A 294 -19.11 28.57 4.69
N GLU A 295 -19.45 29.04 5.90
CA GLU A 295 -20.05 30.37 6.09
C GLU A 295 -19.12 31.47 5.59
N ASN A 296 -17.84 31.42 5.98
CA ASN A 296 -16.84 32.38 5.55
C ASN A 296 -16.66 32.38 4.03
N ALA A 297 -16.68 31.20 3.40
CA ALA A 297 -16.58 31.06 1.95
C ALA A 297 -17.83 31.60 1.21
N ALA A 298 -19.01 31.45 1.80
CA ALA A 298 -20.27 31.90 1.20
C ALA A 298 -20.49 33.41 1.25
N GLY A 299 -19.84 34.11 2.19
CA GLY A 299 -20.00 35.55 2.44
C GLY A 299 -20.88 35.83 3.68
N ARG A 300 -21.06 37.12 4.00
CA ARG A 300 -21.86 37.51 5.19
C ARG A 300 -23.34 37.14 5.01
N CYS A 301 -23.97 36.69 6.10
CA CYS A 301 -25.43 36.49 6.25
C CYS A 301 -26.05 35.31 5.46
N VAL A 302 -25.41 34.14 5.42
CA VAL A 302 -26.02 32.90 4.90
C VAL A 302 -26.29 31.94 6.06
N THR A 303 -27.51 31.40 6.15
CA THR A 303 -27.88 30.40 7.19
C THR A 303 -27.36 29.01 6.84
N GLY A 304 -27.26 28.12 7.82
CA GLY A 304 -26.91 26.71 7.60
C GLY A 304 -27.84 25.98 6.64
N GLY A 305 -29.16 26.25 6.72
CA GLY A 305 -30.15 25.74 5.77
C GLY A 305 -29.89 26.19 4.34
N GLN A 306 -29.62 27.48 4.12
CA GLN A 306 -29.26 28.02 2.81
C GLN A 306 -27.95 27.43 2.26
N LEU A 307 -26.94 27.27 3.11
CA LEU A 307 -25.69 26.60 2.75
C LEU A 307 -25.92 25.13 2.37
N SER A 308 -26.76 24.43 3.12
CA SER A 308 -27.09 23.03 2.86
C SER A 308 -27.81 22.85 1.52
N ILE A 309 -28.82 23.68 1.24
CA ILE A 309 -29.49 23.71 -0.06
C ILE A 309 -28.47 23.98 -1.17
N ARG A 310 -27.59 24.97 -0.98
CA ARG A 310 -26.56 25.33 -1.95
C ARG A 310 -25.61 24.15 -2.22
N GLY A 311 -25.15 23.44 -1.20
CA GLY A 311 -24.29 22.25 -1.35
C GLY A 311 -24.95 21.15 -2.19
N LEU A 312 -26.19 20.78 -1.87
CA LEU A 312 -26.93 19.76 -2.62
C LEU A 312 -27.19 20.19 -4.08
N VAL A 313 -27.60 21.44 -4.30
CA VAL A 313 -27.83 22.01 -5.64
C VAL A 313 -26.53 22.05 -6.45
N ASN A 314 -25.40 22.36 -5.81
CA ASN A 314 -24.10 22.45 -6.47
C ASN A 314 -23.40 21.09 -6.65
N GLY A 315 -23.98 19.99 -6.15
CA GLY A 315 -23.54 18.63 -6.47
C GLY A 315 -22.76 17.90 -5.38
N CYS A 316 -22.82 18.36 -4.13
CA CYS A 316 -22.50 17.50 -2.99
C CYS A 316 -23.55 16.38 -2.93
N ASP A 317 -23.11 15.13 -2.80
CA ASP A 317 -24.02 13.99 -2.60
C ASP A 317 -24.40 13.86 -1.12
N MET A 318 -23.49 14.22 -0.20
CA MET A 318 -23.75 14.26 1.24
C MET A 318 -23.25 15.54 1.89
N LEU A 319 -23.84 15.91 3.04
CA LEU A 319 -23.43 17.06 3.85
C LEU A 319 -23.22 16.68 5.31
N ILE A 320 -22.14 17.19 5.90
CA ILE A 320 -21.89 17.16 7.34
C ILE A 320 -22.42 18.47 7.92
N LEU A 321 -23.41 18.40 8.83
CA LEU A 321 -23.99 19.60 9.45
C LEU A 321 -23.33 19.83 10.82
N CYS A 322 -22.37 20.75 10.88
CA CYS A 322 -21.60 21.07 12.09
C CYS A 322 -22.18 22.28 12.83
N GLU A 323 -23.49 22.26 13.09
CA GLU A 323 -24.22 23.35 13.74
C GLU A 323 -24.76 22.93 15.11
N HIS A 324 -25.30 23.89 15.88
CA HIS A 324 -25.97 23.58 17.13
C HIS A 324 -27.21 22.71 16.87
N PRO A 325 -27.60 21.80 17.78
CA PRO A 325 -28.75 20.89 17.57
C PRO A 325 -30.04 21.52 17.04
N HIS A 326 -30.38 22.73 17.49
CA HIS A 326 -31.55 23.49 17.03
C HIS A 326 -31.41 23.96 15.57
N ASP A 327 -30.23 24.45 15.20
CA ASP A 327 -29.95 24.96 13.85
C ASP A 327 -29.99 23.82 12.83
N VAL A 328 -29.54 22.61 13.23
CA VAL A 328 -29.63 21.41 12.38
C VAL A 328 -31.08 21.08 12.02
N THR A 329 -32.01 21.15 12.99
CA THR A 329 -33.42 20.87 12.70
C THR A 329 -34.03 21.92 11.78
N ASP A 330 -33.69 23.20 11.98
CA ASP A 330 -34.17 24.29 11.12
C ASP A 330 -33.61 24.16 9.69
N ALA A 331 -32.33 23.82 9.56
CA ALA A 331 -31.68 23.56 8.27
C ALA A 331 -32.36 22.41 7.50
N LEU A 332 -32.73 21.32 8.19
CA LEU A 332 -33.46 20.21 7.58
C LEU A 332 -34.85 20.63 7.07
N GLU A 333 -35.58 21.44 7.84
CA GLU A 333 -36.89 21.94 7.43
C GLU A 333 -36.81 22.87 6.21
N GLU A 334 -35.76 23.70 6.13
CA GLU A 334 -35.47 24.49 4.94
C GLU A 334 -35.18 23.59 3.72
N ILE A 335 -34.40 22.52 3.88
CA ILE A 335 -34.12 21.56 2.80
C ILE A 335 -35.40 20.86 2.35
N TYR A 336 -36.27 20.44 3.28
CA TYR A 336 -37.55 19.80 2.94
C TYR A 336 -38.43 20.73 2.11
N THR A 337 -38.53 21.99 2.54
CA THR A 337 -39.24 23.03 1.80
C THR A 337 -38.64 23.24 0.41
N ALA A 338 -37.31 23.22 0.28
CA ALA A 338 -36.62 23.35 -1.01
C ALA A 338 -36.89 22.15 -1.95
N VAL A 339 -37.09 20.95 -1.42
CA VAL A 339 -37.49 19.77 -2.21
C VAL A 339 -38.96 19.85 -2.62
N GLU A 340 -39.85 20.21 -1.70
CA GLU A 340 -41.29 20.36 -1.95
C GLU A 340 -41.59 21.44 -2.99
N THR A 341 -40.84 22.54 -2.97
CA THR A 341 -40.95 23.65 -3.93
C THR A 341 -40.21 23.39 -5.25
N GLY A 342 -39.46 22.29 -5.36
CA GLY A 342 -38.73 21.90 -6.57
C GLY A 342 -37.39 22.61 -6.80
N ASN A 343 -36.93 23.45 -5.86
CA ASN A 343 -35.59 24.03 -5.89
C ASN A 343 -34.51 22.92 -5.85
N ILE A 344 -34.77 21.85 -5.10
CA ILE A 344 -34.03 20.59 -5.17
C ILE A 344 -34.93 19.52 -5.79
N THR A 345 -34.55 19.01 -6.97
CA THR A 345 -35.33 17.95 -7.62
C THR A 345 -35.12 16.59 -6.95
N ARG A 346 -36.19 15.80 -6.80
CA ARG A 346 -36.11 14.42 -6.28
C ARG A 346 -35.15 13.54 -7.10
N ALA A 347 -35.12 13.72 -8.42
CA ALA A 347 -34.19 12.99 -9.29
C ALA A 347 -32.72 13.29 -8.98
N SER A 348 -32.38 14.54 -8.59
CA SER A 348 -31.02 14.88 -8.16
C SER A 348 -30.66 14.20 -6.84
N LEU A 349 -31.60 14.13 -5.89
CA LEU A 349 -31.38 13.42 -4.62
C LEU A 349 -31.20 11.92 -4.85
N GLU A 350 -31.97 11.32 -5.74
CA GLU A 350 -31.85 9.90 -6.08
C GLU A 350 -30.50 9.59 -6.73
N GLN A 351 -29.99 10.47 -7.60
CA GLN A 351 -28.65 10.31 -8.18
C GLN A 351 -27.55 10.37 -7.12
N SER A 352 -27.66 11.30 -6.15
CA SER A 352 -26.74 11.37 -5.01
C SER A 352 -26.83 10.11 -4.15
N TRP A 353 -28.05 9.66 -3.83
CA TRP A 353 -28.29 8.44 -3.08
C TRP A 353 -27.73 7.21 -3.77
N GLU A 354 -27.84 7.09 -5.09
CA GLU A 354 -27.29 5.95 -5.83
C GLU A 354 -25.76 5.85 -5.68
N ARG A 355 -25.03 6.97 -5.65
CA ARG A 355 -23.58 6.96 -5.36
C ARG A 355 -23.30 6.50 -3.93
N VAL A 356 -24.04 7.03 -2.97
CA VAL A 356 -23.94 6.66 -1.55
C VAL A 356 -24.26 5.18 -1.34
N ARG A 357 -25.34 4.70 -1.95
CA ARG A 357 -25.82 3.31 -1.89
C ARG A 357 -24.76 2.35 -2.41
N ARG A 358 -24.13 2.62 -3.57
CA ARG A 358 -23.06 1.78 -4.12
C ARG A 358 -21.89 1.62 -3.15
N VAL A 359 -21.49 2.68 -2.46
CA VAL A 359 -20.45 2.60 -1.42
C VAL A 359 -20.93 1.78 -0.23
N LYS A 360 -22.14 2.04 0.28
CA LYS A 360 -22.70 1.27 1.40
C LYS A 360 -22.83 -0.22 1.09
N GLU A 361 -23.29 -0.59 -0.11
CA GLU A 361 -23.42 -1.98 -0.55
C GLU A 361 -22.07 -2.67 -0.76
N ARG A 362 -21.04 -1.91 -1.14
CA ARG A 362 -19.69 -2.46 -1.27
C ARG A 362 -19.10 -2.83 0.09
N TYR A 363 -19.30 -2.01 1.12
CA TYR A 363 -18.52 -2.12 2.36
C TYR A 363 -19.31 -2.52 3.61
N LEU A 364 -20.61 -2.24 3.68
CA LEU A 364 -21.37 -2.31 4.94
C LEU A 364 -22.34 -3.48 4.97
N ARG A 365 -22.39 -4.20 6.09
CA ARG A 365 -23.30 -5.31 6.35
C ARG A 365 -24.00 -5.12 7.68
N TRP A 366 -25.28 -5.49 7.76
CA TRP A 366 -26.06 -5.30 8.99
C TRP A 366 -25.55 -6.19 10.13
N GLU A 367 -25.17 -7.41 9.79
CA GLU A 367 -24.67 -8.43 10.70
C GLU A 367 -23.45 -7.90 11.46
N GLU A 368 -22.48 -7.34 10.74
CA GLU A 368 -21.26 -6.76 11.31
C GLU A 368 -21.52 -5.46 12.09
N ALA A 369 -22.50 -4.66 11.65
CA ALA A 369 -22.79 -3.36 12.25
C ALA A 369 -23.52 -3.45 13.61
N VAL A 370 -24.40 -4.44 13.80
CA VAL A 370 -25.20 -4.59 15.03
C VAL A 370 -24.59 -5.58 16.03
N ASP A 371 -23.75 -6.51 15.56
CA ASP A 371 -23.09 -7.51 16.40
C ASP A 371 -21.57 -7.55 16.15
N PRO A 372 -20.84 -6.47 16.46
CA PRO A 372 -19.40 -6.42 16.26
C PRO A 372 -18.66 -7.31 17.28
N PRO A 373 -17.47 -7.84 16.93
CA PRO A 373 -16.63 -8.59 17.87
C PRO A 373 -16.36 -7.79 19.16
N PRO A 374 -16.28 -8.44 20.34
CA PRO A 374 -16.10 -7.74 21.60
C PRO A 374 -14.78 -6.96 21.67
N ILE A 375 -14.87 -5.63 21.69
CA ILE A 375 -13.69 -4.74 21.63
C ILE A 375 -12.68 -4.97 22.77
N HIS A 376 -13.16 -5.33 23.96
CA HIS A 376 -12.30 -5.60 25.13
C HIS A 376 -11.38 -6.82 24.94
N LEU A 377 -11.68 -7.69 23.96
CA LEU A 377 -10.84 -8.82 23.58
C LEU A 377 -9.97 -8.49 22.36
N THR A 378 -10.55 -7.82 21.35
CA THR A 378 -9.90 -7.61 20.05
C THR A 378 -8.86 -6.50 20.07
N LEU A 379 -9.20 -5.34 20.63
CA LEU A 379 -8.34 -4.14 20.59
C LEU A 379 -7.01 -4.33 21.34
N PRO A 380 -6.96 -4.88 22.57
CA PRO A 380 -5.68 -5.10 23.26
C PRO A 380 -4.74 -6.04 22.49
N SER A 381 -5.29 -7.05 21.80
CA SER A 381 -4.49 -7.95 20.97
C SER A 381 -4.00 -7.28 19.68
N LEU A 382 -4.78 -6.38 19.08
CA LEU A 382 -4.35 -5.58 17.94
C LEU A 382 -3.23 -4.63 18.34
N MET A 383 -3.42 -3.83 19.38
CA MET A 383 -2.42 -2.87 19.86
C MET A 383 -1.09 -3.55 20.22
N ARG A 384 -1.13 -4.73 20.86
CA ARG A 384 0.08 -5.50 21.17
C ARG A 384 0.85 -5.89 19.90
N ARG A 385 0.16 -6.35 18.86
CA ARG A 385 0.79 -6.71 17.56
C ARG A 385 1.30 -5.47 16.82
N ASN A 386 0.59 -4.36 16.94
CA ASN A 386 0.85 -3.13 16.19
C ASN A 386 1.98 -2.28 16.78
N ARG A 387 2.35 -2.51 18.05
CA ARG A 387 3.40 -1.75 18.74
C ARG A 387 4.75 -1.80 18.03
N GLU A 388 5.22 -2.98 17.63
CA GLU A 388 6.52 -3.11 16.95
C GLU A 388 6.49 -2.41 15.58
N LEU A 389 5.38 -2.54 14.85
CA LEU A 389 5.17 -1.86 13.57
C LEU A 389 5.22 -0.34 13.73
N SER A 390 4.60 0.21 14.78
CA SER A 390 4.64 1.63 15.11
C SER A 390 6.07 2.12 15.33
N PHE A 391 6.82 1.53 16.28
CA PHE A 391 8.20 1.93 16.57
C PHE A 391 9.09 1.85 15.32
N ARG A 392 9.04 0.71 14.62
CA ARG A 392 9.82 0.51 13.39
C ARG A 392 9.52 1.57 12.34
N SER A 393 8.26 1.99 12.22
CA SER A 393 7.87 3.02 11.26
C SER A 393 8.39 4.41 11.62
N TYR A 394 8.44 4.75 12.91
CA TYR A 394 9.03 6.00 13.40
C TYR A 394 10.56 6.03 13.26
N GLU A 395 11.22 4.91 13.51
CA GLU A 395 12.65 4.75 13.24
C GLU A 395 12.97 4.95 11.75
N MET A 396 12.12 4.41 10.86
CA MET A 396 12.26 4.59 9.42
C MET A 396 11.97 6.02 8.95
N ALA A 397 11.02 6.70 9.61
CA ALA A 397 10.65 8.09 9.32
C ALA A 397 11.74 9.08 9.75
N THR A 398 12.37 8.84 10.90
CA THR A 398 13.37 9.75 11.49
C THR A 398 14.47 10.08 10.47
N THR A 399 14.65 11.38 10.23
CA THR A 399 15.48 11.91 9.15
C THR A 399 16.62 12.74 9.72
N VAL A 400 17.85 12.40 9.35
CA VAL A 400 19.00 13.30 9.52
C VAL A 400 19.01 14.27 8.35
N ILE A 401 18.65 15.53 8.62
CA ILE A 401 18.61 16.59 7.59
C ILE A 401 20.04 17.03 7.26
N LYS A 402 20.88 17.19 8.28
CA LYS A 402 22.29 17.61 8.15
C LYS A 402 23.10 17.05 9.32
N ASP A 403 24.32 16.62 9.05
CA ASP A 403 25.32 16.26 10.08
C ASP A 403 26.74 16.59 9.57
N SER A 404 27.04 17.87 9.44
CA SER A 404 28.31 18.33 8.86
C SER A 404 29.52 18.06 9.74
N ARG A 405 29.33 17.84 11.04
CA ARG A 405 30.40 17.47 11.99
C ARG A 405 30.56 15.96 12.15
N ASN A 406 29.76 15.13 11.46
CA ASN A 406 29.73 13.67 11.62
C ASN A 406 29.57 13.26 13.10
N LEU A 407 28.74 14.03 13.81
CA LEU A 407 28.48 13.92 15.23
C LEU A 407 27.70 12.63 15.55
N LEU A 408 26.82 12.21 14.65
CA LEU A 408 26.01 11.02 14.83
C LEU A 408 26.77 9.75 14.39
N PRO A 409 26.63 8.62 15.10
CA PRO A 409 25.86 8.47 16.33
C PRO A 409 26.60 9.02 17.56
N LEU A 410 25.83 9.49 18.55
CA LEU A 410 26.33 10.03 19.83
C LEU A 410 27.11 9.01 20.66
N THR A 411 27.02 7.71 20.34
CA THR A 411 27.91 6.68 20.90
C THR A 411 29.39 6.93 20.59
N LYS A 412 29.71 7.72 19.54
CA LYS A 412 31.07 8.22 19.27
C LYS A 412 31.58 9.10 20.42
N LEU A 413 30.74 10.02 20.92
CA LEU A 413 31.07 10.89 22.05
C LEU A 413 31.24 10.10 23.36
N GLN A 414 30.45 9.03 23.54
CA GLN A 414 30.64 8.11 24.66
C GLN A 414 31.99 7.39 24.59
N ARG A 415 32.39 6.89 23.41
CA ARG A 415 33.72 6.25 23.22
C ARG A 415 34.88 7.21 23.43
N GLN A 416 34.68 8.49 23.13
CA GLN A 416 35.65 9.56 23.37
C GLN A 416 35.64 10.08 24.83
N ASN A 417 34.90 9.44 25.74
CA ASN A 417 34.69 9.83 27.13
C ASN A 417 34.05 11.23 27.34
N VAL A 418 33.54 11.87 26.29
CA VAL A 418 32.80 13.15 26.38
C VAL A 418 31.47 12.96 27.14
N LEU A 419 30.86 11.77 27.02
CA LEU A 419 29.58 11.42 27.63
C LEU A 419 29.62 10.23 28.61
N ARG A 420 30.81 9.68 28.96
CA ARG A 420 30.91 8.39 29.69
C ARG A 420 31.20 8.47 31.20
N GLN A 421 31.62 9.62 31.74
CA GLN A 421 31.75 9.86 33.19
C GLN A 421 31.60 11.38 33.43
N ASN A 422 30.60 11.82 34.19
CA ASN A 422 30.22 13.23 34.43
C ASN A 422 29.74 14.05 33.21
N GLY A 423 29.65 13.44 32.02
CA GLY A 423 29.13 14.09 30.82
C GLY A 423 27.64 14.43 30.97
N THR A 424 27.26 15.70 30.83
CA THR A 424 25.86 16.14 30.93
C THR A 424 25.31 16.58 29.58
N CYS A 425 24.05 16.22 29.31
CA CYS A 425 23.29 16.69 28.15
C CYS A 425 22.29 17.75 28.60
N ALA A 426 22.43 18.99 28.15
CA ALA A 426 21.38 19.99 28.27
C ALA A 426 20.31 19.70 27.21
N LEU A 427 19.14 19.24 27.64
CA LEU A 427 17.98 19.03 26.78
C LEU A 427 17.02 20.21 26.94
N LEU A 428 16.97 21.07 25.92
CA LEU A 428 16.13 22.26 25.89
C LEU A 428 14.91 22.00 25.00
N THR A 429 13.71 22.07 25.56
CA THR A 429 12.46 21.71 24.87
C THR A 429 11.43 22.82 24.97
N PRO A 430 10.60 23.06 23.95
CA PRO A 430 9.58 24.09 24.05
C PRO A 430 8.48 23.63 25.01
N VAL A 431 7.85 24.57 25.72
CA VAL A 431 6.55 24.31 26.35
C VAL A 431 5.53 24.11 25.23
N ALA A 432 5.15 22.85 25.01
CA ALA A 432 4.16 22.46 24.02
C ALA A 432 2.81 22.17 24.68
N PRO A 433 1.68 22.45 24.01
CA PRO A 433 0.36 22.10 24.51
C PRO A 433 0.24 20.59 24.69
N PRO A 434 -0.55 20.14 25.66
CA PRO A 434 -0.79 18.72 25.84
C PRO A 434 -1.40 18.14 24.57
N ARG A 435 -0.88 16.99 24.13
CA ARG A 435 -1.31 16.35 22.89
C ARG A 435 -2.81 16.02 22.94
N PHE A 436 -3.35 15.62 24.10
CA PHE A 436 -4.70 15.10 24.25
C PHE A 436 -5.49 15.76 25.41
N PRO A 437 -6.83 15.87 25.29
CA PRO A 437 -7.68 16.38 26.36
C PRO A 437 -7.50 15.57 27.66
N GLY A 438 -7.31 16.24 28.79
CA GLY A 438 -7.17 15.62 30.11
C GLY A 438 -5.73 15.30 30.55
N GLN A 439 -4.72 15.47 29.68
CA GLN A 439 -3.31 15.38 30.06
C GLN A 439 -2.73 16.73 30.52
N VAL A 440 -3.35 17.37 31.52
CA VAL A 440 -2.86 18.65 32.04
C VAL A 440 -1.59 18.42 32.87
N GLY A 441 -0.51 19.13 32.58
CA GLY A 441 0.71 19.15 33.39
C GLY A 441 1.76 18.07 33.08
N VAL A 442 1.64 17.33 31.95
CA VAL A 442 2.66 16.37 31.50
C VAL A 442 3.50 16.98 30.39
N ASP A 443 4.82 17.04 30.56
CA ASP A 443 5.75 17.45 29.51
C ASP A 443 5.89 16.34 28.46
N PRO A 444 5.45 16.55 27.19
CA PRO A 444 5.55 15.53 26.16
C PRO A 444 7.00 15.15 25.81
N PHE A 445 7.98 16.00 26.11
CA PHE A 445 9.38 15.74 25.81
C PHE A 445 10.11 14.97 26.91
N GLU A 446 9.45 14.69 28.04
CA GLU A 446 10.02 13.83 29.09
C GLU A 446 10.42 12.45 28.53
N TYR A 447 9.64 11.92 27.57
CA TYR A 447 9.97 10.66 26.89
C TYR A 447 11.33 10.70 26.19
N LEU A 448 11.67 11.81 25.54
CA LEU A 448 12.98 11.98 24.90
C LEU A 448 14.10 12.02 25.95
N GLY A 449 13.92 12.79 27.02
CA GLY A 449 14.88 12.87 28.12
C GLY A 449 15.14 11.51 28.77
N ARG A 450 14.07 10.76 29.07
CA ARG A 450 14.16 9.39 29.61
C ARG A 450 14.85 8.44 28.64
N ALA A 451 14.53 8.51 27.35
CA ALA A 451 15.13 7.67 26.32
C ALA A 451 16.64 7.92 26.16
N ILE A 452 17.07 9.18 26.24
CA ILE A 452 18.50 9.55 26.22
C ILE A 452 19.18 9.07 27.51
N ASN A 453 18.55 9.29 28.67
CA ASN A 453 19.10 8.87 29.96
C ASN A 453 19.30 7.36 30.06
N ALA A 454 18.36 6.57 29.52
CA ALA A 454 18.45 5.11 29.47
C ALA A 454 19.68 4.59 28.71
N ARG A 455 20.32 5.44 27.88
CA ARG A 455 21.53 5.12 27.11
C ARG A 455 22.82 5.56 27.80
N GLY A 456 22.74 5.92 29.09
CA GLY A 456 23.88 6.23 29.94
C GLY A 456 24.40 7.66 29.81
N VAL A 457 23.51 8.63 29.54
CA VAL A 457 23.82 10.06 29.48
C VAL A 457 23.02 10.81 30.54
N THR A 458 23.69 11.57 31.41
CA THR A 458 22.98 12.39 32.41
C THR A 458 22.26 13.54 31.72
N VAL A 459 20.93 13.55 31.77
CA VAL A 459 20.10 14.57 31.11
C VAL A 459 19.69 15.67 32.09
N CYS A 460 20.02 16.91 31.78
CA CYS A 460 19.46 18.11 32.40
C CYS A 460 18.39 18.67 31.47
N HIS A 461 17.14 18.29 31.71
CA HIS A 461 15.99 18.72 30.90
C HIS A 461 15.44 20.05 31.44
N ALA A 462 15.37 21.08 30.60
CA ALA A 462 14.81 22.38 30.94
C ALA A 462 13.89 22.90 29.81
N PRO A 463 12.60 23.13 30.10
CA PRO A 463 11.67 23.68 29.11
C PRO A 463 11.85 25.19 28.94
N TYR A 464 11.67 25.71 27.72
CA TYR A 464 11.69 27.13 27.38
C TYR A 464 10.33 27.61 26.83
N THR A 465 10.02 28.89 27.04
CA THR A 465 8.76 29.52 26.60
C THR A 465 9.00 30.45 25.39
N HIS A 466 7.96 31.13 24.92
CA HIS A 466 8.08 32.16 23.88
C HIS A 466 8.95 33.35 24.30
N GLU A 467 9.24 33.52 25.59
CA GLU A 467 10.17 34.53 26.10
C GLU A 467 11.65 34.16 25.86
N GLY A 468 11.92 32.94 25.39
CA GLY A 468 13.26 32.45 25.07
C GLY A 468 14.04 31.91 26.27
N LEU A 469 15.38 31.96 26.17
CA LEU A 469 16.27 31.39 27.17
C LEU A 469 16.53 32.34 28.35
N GLN A 470 16.14 31.92 29.54
CA GLN A 470 16.46 32.56 30.83
C GLN A 470 17.88 32.21 31.36
N GLU A 471 18.34 32.92 32.40
CA GLU A 471 19.68 32.75 33.01
C GLU A 471 19.95 31.32 33.53
N THR A 472 18.92 30.64 34.01
CA THR A 472 18.98 29.23 34.42
C THR A 472 19.42 28.32 33.28
N HIS A 473 18.94 28.55 32.05
CA HIS A 473 19.37 27.82 30.87
C HIS A 473 20.85 28.08 30.55
N THR A 474 21.31 29.34 30.66
CA THR A 474 22.73 29.69 30.46
C THR A 474 23.63 28.96 31.45
N GLY A 475 23.19 28.81 32.70
CA GLY A 475 23.89 28.03 33.72
C GLY A 475 24.03 26.54 33.36
N LEU A 476 22.99 25.94 32.76
CA LEU A 476 23.03 24.57 32.25
C LEU A 476 23.96 24.42 31.06
N LEU A 477 23.87 25.34 30.08
CA LEU A 477 24.69 25.31 28.87
C LEU A 477 26.19 25.38 29.16
N LYS A 478 26.60 26.16 30.17
CA LYS A 478 28.01 26.25 30.62
C LYS A 478 28.57 24.94 31.17
N LYS A 479 27.70 24.06 31.70
CA LYS A 479 28.10 22.78 32.32
C LYS A 479 27.91 21.59 31.38
N ALA A 480 27.17 21.77 30.29
CA ALA A 480 26.81 20.71 29.35
C ALA A 480 27.98 20.30 28.45
N ASN A 481 28.08 19.00 28.17
CA ASN A 481 28.99 18.42 27.19
C ASN A 481 28.31 18.18 25.85
N LEU A 482 26.97 18.20 25.83
CA LEU A 482 26.12 18.11 24.66
C LEU A 482 24.90 19.00 24.88
N THR A 483 24.51 19.75 23.86
CA THR A 483 23.24 20.47 23.85
C THR A 483 22.31 19.83 22.83
N ILE A 484 21.11 19.47 23.25
CA ILE A 484 20.02 19.08 22.36
C ILE A 484 18.93 20.14 22.47
N PHE A 485 18.63 20.79 21.35
CA PHE A 485 17.59 21.80 21.28
C PHE A 485 16.42 21.28 20.43
N VAL A 486 15.24 21.23 21.01
CA VAL A 486 14.03 20.73 20.34
C VAL A 486 13.18 21.90 19.87
N LEU A 487 12.60 21.76 18.69
CA LEU A 487 11.64 22.66 18.06
C LEU A 487 10.32 21.90 17.85
N SER A 488 9.19 22.52 18.15
CA SER A 488 7.84 21.98 17.89
C SER A 488 7.03 22.93 17.03
N LEU A 489 7.65 23.41 15.95
CA LEU A 489 7.06 24.34 14.98
C LEU A 489 5.86 23.67 14.31
N ASP A 490 4.66 24.15 14.63
CA ASP A 490 3.39 23.70 14.08
C ASP A 490 2.52 24.94 13.78
N THR A 491 1.19 24.80 13.69
CA THR A 491 0.26 25.86 13.27
C THR A 491 0.26 27.15 14.09
N ASP A 492 0.87 27.19 15.28
CA ASP A 492 0.82 28.36 16.15
C ASP A 492 1.86 29.42 15.73
N PRO A 493 1.45 30.65 15.33
CA PRO A 493 2.37 31.72 14.97
C PRO A 493 3.36 32.06 16.10
N GLU A 494 2.99 31.85 17.36
CA GLU A 494 3.87 32.07 18.52
C GLU A 494 5.09 31.16 18.49
N TYR A 495 5.01 29.99 17.83
CA TYR A 495 6.13 29.05 17.76
C TYR A 495 7.28 29.56 16.87
N ARG A 496 7.08 30.60 16.06
CA ARG A 496 8.20 31.26 15.35
C ARG A 496 9.25 31.83 16.31
N SER A 497 8.87 32.21 17.53
CA SER A 497 9.80 32.64 18.59
C SER A 497 10.84 31.56 18.95
N GLN A 498 10.53 30.27 18.73
CA GLN A 498 11.47 29.18 18.98
C GLN A 498 12.68 29.23 18.02
N ILE A 499 12.48 29.71 16.78
CA ILE A 499 13.58 29.90 15.81
C ILE A 499 14.53 31.00 16.29
N GLU A 500 13.98 32.09 16.81
CA GLU A 500 14.78 33.19 17.39
C GLU A 500 15.55 32.74 18.62
N THR A 501 14.91 31.94 19.48
CA THR A 501 15.52 31.30 20.64
C THR A 501 16.68 30.40 20.23
N MET A 502 16.49 29.56 19.21
CA MET A 502 17.54 28.71 18.63
C MET A 502 18.70 29.53 18.06
N ARG A 503 18.43 30.63 17.35
CA ARG A 503 19.47 31.55 16.84
C ARG A 503 20.27 32.16 17.99
N SER A 504 19.60 32.60 19.05
CA SER A 504 20.25 33.13 20.26
C SER A 504 21.15 32.08 20.90
N LEU A 505 20.64 30.85 21.08
CA LEU A 505 21.43 29.71 21.58
C LEU A 505 22.68 29.47 20.71
N THR A 506 22.52 29.43 19.39
CA THR A 506 23.61 29.17 18.46
C THR A 506 24.71 30.22 18.59
N ARG A 507 24.35 31.50 18.77
CA ARG A 507 25.30 32.59 19.03
C ARG A 507 25.99 32.46 20.40
N GLN A 508 25.24 32.19 21.46
CA GLN A 508 25.79 32.04 22.81
C GLN A 508 26.72 30.82 22.94
N ARG A 509 26.38 29.72 22.27
CA ARG A 509 27.16 28.48 22.21
C ARG A 509 28.57 28.68 21.65
N LEU A 510 28.78 29.64 20.74
CA LEU A 510 30.12 29.94 20.21
C LEU A 510 31.13 30.29 21.32
N ALA A 511 30.67 30.75 22.49
CA ALA A 511 31.53 31.01 23.63
C ALA A 511 31.97 29.75 24.41
N PHE A 512 31.32 28.59 24.19
CA PHE A 512 31.49 27.37 25.00
C PHE A 512 31.88 26.12 24.18
N ASP A 513 31.82 26.17 22.84
CA ASP A 513 32.16 25.09 21.89
C ASP A 513 31.52 23.69 22.19
N THR A 514 30.37 23.67 22.87
CA THR A 514 29.66 22.42 23.21
C THR A 514 28.94 21.86 21.99
N PRO A 515 29.02 20.57 21.58
CA PRO A 515 28.22 20.04 20.46
C PRO A 515 26.71 20.36 20.53
N LEU A 516 26.08 20.74 19.41
CA LEU A 516 24.63 21.01 19.32
C LEU A 516 23.97 20.07 18.32
N VAL A 517 22.87 19.46 18.76
CA VAL A 517 21.91 18.77 17.90
C VAL A 517 20.58 19.52 17.97
N VAL A 518 20.05 19.91 16.81
CA VAL A 518 18.69 20.46 16.72
C VAL A 518 17.72 19.36 16.29
N ILE A 519 16.63 19.19 17.02
CA ILE A 519 15.57 18.22 16.73
C ILE A 519 14.30 18.97 16.36
N THR A 520 13.72 18.67 15.20
CA THR A 520 12.36 19.09 14.87
C THR A 520 11.38 17.98 15.19
N ALA A 521 10.52 18.25 16.15
CA ALA A 521 9.47 17.35 16.60
C ALA A 521 8.09 17.71 16.03
N CYS A 522 8.05 18.51 14.97
CA CYS A 522 6.89 18.81 14.12
C CYS A 522 7.39 19.06 12.68
N SER A 523 6.67 19.83 11.87
CA SER A 523 7.15 20.18 10.53
C SER A 523 8.44 21.03 10.62
N PRO A 524 9.52 20.63 9.93
CA PRO A 524 10.73 21.43 9.87
C PRO A 524 10.60 22.65 8.93
N ARG A 525 9.47 22.81 8.21
CA ARG A 525 9.25 23.80 7.14
C ARG A 525 9.86 25.16 7.45
N ASP A 526 9.43 25.77 8.55
CA ASP A 526 9.79 27.15 8.88
C ASP A 526 11.27 27.31 9.29
N MET A 527 11.93 26.22 9.68
CA MET A 527 13.35 26.25 10.03
C MET A 527 14.29 25.85 8.88
N LEU A 528 13.78 25.43 7.71
CA LEU A 528 14.63 24.90 6.63
C LEU A 528 15.64 25.92 6.10
N HIS A 529 15.33 27.22 6.18
CA HIS A 529 16.26 28.30 5.83
C HIS A 529 17.45 28.40 6.80
N GLU A 530 17.27 27.98 8.06
CA GLU A 530 18.28 28.02 9.11
C GLU A 530 19.33 26.90 8.98
N VAL A 531 19.02 25.85 8.22
CA VAL A 531 19.89 24.68 8.01
C VAL A 531 21.23 25.06 7.37
N THR A 532 21.33 26.23 6.75
CA THR A 532 22.58 26.76 6.18
C THR A 532 23.69 26.91 7.22
N PHE A 533 23.38 27.42 8.42
CA PHE A 533 24.37 27.64 9.48
C PHE A 533 24.33 26.60 10.61
N LEU A 534 23.26 25.80 10.72
CA LEU A 534 23.22 24.69 11.67
C LEU A 534 24.11 23.53 11.22
N GLU A 535 24.65 22.78 12.17
CA GLU A 535 25.64 21.72 11.90
C GLU A 535 25.02 20.32 11.91
N THR A 536 24.24 20.02 12.96
CA THR A 536 23.56 18.73 13.13
C THR A 536 22.07 18.97 13.36
N VAL A 537 21.24 18.52 12.42
CA VAL A 537 19.78 18.70 12.43
C VAL A 537 19.11 17.37 12.13
N ILE A 538 18.19 16.97 12.99
CA ILE A 538 17.33 15.80 12.78
C ILE A 538 15.85 16.19 12.85
N SER A 539 15.00 15.38 12.22
CA SER A 539 13.55 15.52 12.27
C SER A 539 12.91 14.20 12.65
N CYS A 540 12.04 14.25 13.67
CA CYS A 540 11.14 13.16 14.04
C CYS A 540 9.67 13.49 13.71
N TYR A 541 9.39 14.65 13.10
CA TYR A 541 8.12 15.09 12.50
C TYR A 541 6.91 15.24 13.42
N GLU A 542 6.96 14.66 14.61
CA GLU A 542 5.97 14.80 15.67
C GLU A 542 6.60 14.49 17.04
N TYR A 543 5.95 14.93 18.11
CA TYR A 543 6.39 14.74 19.51
C TYR A 543 5.58 13.64 20.22
N SER A 544 5.22 12.57 19.49
CA SER A 544 4.69 11.36 20.12
C SER A 544 5.78 10.62 20.90
N ARG A 545 5.38 9.81 21.88
CA ARG A 545 6.33 8.99 22.64
C ARG A 545 7.17 8.13 21.70
N GLU A 546 6.52 7.45 20.77
CA GLU A 546 7.13 6.53 19.81
C GLU A 546 8.11 7.28 18.88
N ALA A 547 7.76 8.49 18.41
CA ALA A 547 8.64 9.32 17.60
C ALA A 547 9.90 9.76 18.37
N LEU A 548 9.72 10.22 19.62
CA LEU A 548 10.80 10.72 20.46
C LEU A 548 11.76 9.60 20.91
N GLU A 549 11.22 8.44 21.29
CA GLU A 549 12.01 7.26 21.63
C GLU A 549 12.79 6.75 20.39
N SER A 550 12.17 6.74 19.22
CA SER A 550 12.82 6.35 17.95
C SER A 550 13.90 7.35 17.52
N ALA A 551 13.68 8.65 17.74
CA ALA A 551 14.69 9.68 17.53
C ALA A 551 15.93 9.43 18.40
N ALA A 552 15.74 9.04 19.67
CA ALA A 552 16.83 8.63 20.53
C ALA A 552 17.57 7.38 20.01
N SER A 553 16.86 6.36 19.51
CA SER A 553 17.49 5.18 18.88
C SER A 553 18.40 5.56 17.71
N VAL A 554 17.96 6.51 16.86
CA VAL A 554 18.76 7.03 15.74
C VAL A 554 19.95 7.86 16.22
N LEU A 555 19.74 8.74 17.20
CA LEU A 555 20.81 9.57 17.78
C LEU A 555 21.98 8.72 18.29
N PHE A 556 21.71 7.56 18.89
CA PHE A 556 22.73 6.67 19.43
C PHE A 556 23.20 5.58 18.46
N GLY A 557 22.62 5.51 17.25
CA GLY A 557 23.06 4.59 16.19
C GLY A 557 22.62 3.15 16.39
N GLU A 558 21.60 2.90 17.21
CA GLU A 558 20.93 1.60 17.31
C GLU A 558 20.18 1.29 16.01
N VAL A 559 19.64 2.34 15.39
CA VAL A 559 19.00 2.26 14.08
C VAL A 559 19.64 3.25 13.11
N LYS A 560 19.90 2.78 11.90
CA LYS A 560 20.42 3.62 10.82
C LYS A 560 19.27 4.50 10.29
N PRO A 561 19.43 5.83 10.22
CA PRO A 561 18.40 6.71 9.68
C PRO A 561 18.18 6.39 8.20
N THR A 562 16.92 6.14 7.83
CA THR A 562 16.51 5.92 6.43
C THR A 562 15.52 6.98 5.93
N GLY A 563 15.04 7.85 6.81
CA GLY A 563 14.12 8.91 6.46
C GLY A 563 14.76 9.91 5.50
N VAL A 564 13.95 10.41 4.57
CA VAL A 564 14.37 11.39 3.57
C VAL A 564 13.41 12.56 3.65
N LEU A 565 13.96 13.76 3.89
CA LEU A 565 13.17 14.99 4.05
C LEU A 565 12.11 15.14 2.93
N PRO A 566 10.80 15.16 3.27
CA PRO A 566 9.71 15.28 2.28
C PRO A 566 9.42 16.72 1.83
N LEU A 567 10.24 17.69 2.27
CA LEU A 567 10.11 19.14 2.02
C LEU A 567 11.36 19.73 1.33
N ARG A 568 12.03 18.95 0.47
CA ARG A 568 13.33 19.34 -0.11
C ARG A 568 13.28 20.51 -1.08
N LYS A 569 12.13 20.78 -1.71
CA LYS A 569 11.97 21.95 -2.59
C LYS A 569 12.03 23.26 -1.82
N LEU A 570 11.79 23.21 -0.51
CA LEU A 570 11.86 24.37 0.38
C LEU A 570 13.26 24.65 0.95
N LEU A 571 14.24 23.76 0.72
CA LEU A 571 15.62 24.03 1.15
C LEU A 571 16.19 25.24 0.40
N PRO A 572 17.08 26.04 0.99
CA PRO A 572 17.80 27.05 0.24
C PRO A 572 18.89 26.39 -0.64
N PRO A 573 19.18 26.93 -1.85
CA PRO A 573 20.24 26.40 -2.73
C PRO A 573 21.63 26.36 -2.05
N THR A 574 21.86 27.25 -1.09
CA THR A 574 23.10 27.36 -0.30
C THR A 574 23.23 26.33 0.81
N SER A 575 22.23 25.47 1.03
CA SER A 575 22.26 24.45 2.09
C SER A 575 23.32 23.37 1.90
N GLY A 576 23.82 23.18 0.66
CA GLY A 576 24.74 22.08 0.31
C GLY A 576 24.08 20.70 0.34
N ILE A 577 22.77 20.62 0.59
CA ILE A 577 21.98 19.40 0.56
C ILE A 577 21.37 19.29 -0.84
N PRO A 578 21.59 18.19 -1.59
CA PRO A 578 20.99 18.01 -2.90
C PRO A 578 19.46 18.17 -2.83
N HIS A 579 18.92 19.11 -3.61
CA HIS A 579 17.48 19.28 -3.78
C HIS A 579 16.83 18.00 -4.36
N ASP A 580 17.54 17.35 -5.28
CA ASP A 580 17.21 16.02 -5.76
C ASP A 580 18.06 14.97 -5.02
N SER A 581 17.47 14.29 -4.04
CA SER A 581 17.96 12.95 -3.65
C SER A 581 17.00 11.84 -4.06
N PHE A 582 15.84 12.18 -4.60
CA PHE A 582 15.13 11.24 -5.43
C PHE A 582 15.79 11.31 -6.78
N GLN A 583 16.80 10.46 -7.00
CA GLN A 583 16.97 10.05 -8.38
C GLN A 583 15.70 9.27 -8.71
N ARG A 584 14.74 9.97 -9.30
CA ARG A 584 13.54 9.35 -9.85
C ARG A 584 14.02 8.54 -11.02
N TRP A 585 14.08 7.24 -10.79
CA TRP A 585 14.35 6.29 -11.84
C TRP A 585 13.06 6.14 -12.61
N GLU A 586 13.07 6.67 -13.83
CA GLU A 586 11.98 6.44 -14.76
C GLU A 586 11.94 4.94 -15.09
N VAL A 587 10.79 4.35 -14.82
CA VAL A 587 10.54 2.93 -15.10
C VAL A 587 9.83 2.85 -16.44
N HIS A 588 10.41 2.10 -17.37
CA HIS A 588 9.84 1.87 -18.69
C HIS A 588 9.41 0.41 -18.81
N GLU A 589 8.39 0.14 -19.61
CA GLU A 589 8.08 -1.22 -20.04
C GLU A 589 9.24 -1.76 -20.89
N TRP A 590 9.67 -2.99 -20.63
CA TRP A 590 10.74 -3.66 -21.37
C TRP A 590 10.27 -4.03 -22.78
N GLU A 591 11.13 -3.80 -23.76
CA GLU A 591 10.85 -4.15 -25.16
C GLU A 591 12.01 -4.94 -25.75
N LYS A 592 11.72 -6.14 -26.29
CA LYS A 592 12.73 -7.05 -26.84
C LYS A 592 13.73 -6.40 -27.79
N ARG A 593 13.24 -5.69 -28.81
CA ARG A 593 14.09 -5.07 -29.85
C ARG A 593 15.09 -4.07 -29.28
N ARG A 594 14.73 -3.44 -28.16
CA ARG A 594 15.46 -2.33 -27.56
C ARG A 594 16.36 -2.80 -26.40
N ASP A 595 15.87 -3.76 -25.61
CA ASP A 595 16.36 -3.99 -24.25
C ASP A 595 17.01 -5.38 -24.04
N LEU A 596 16.83 -6.35 -24.96
CA LEU A 596 17.29 -7.73 -24.77
C LEU A 596 18.80 -7.86 -24.52
N TYR A 597 19.65 -7.25 -25.35
CA TYR A 597 21.10 -7.37 -25.21
C TYR A 597 21.60 -6.69 -23.92
N ALA A 598 21.09 -5.49 -23.62
CA ALA A 598 21.42 -4.78 -22.39
C ALA A 598 20.93 -5.52 -21.12
N SER A 599 19.84 -6.29 -21.23
CA SER A 599 19.36 -7.17 -20.15
C SER A 599 20.31 -8.35 -19.93
N ALA A 600 20.90 -8.91 -21.00
CA ALA A 600 21.92 -9.95 -20.91
C ALA A 600 23.22 -9.45 -20.28
N ASP A 601 23.65 -8.23 -20.62
CA ASP A 601 24.81 -7.60 -19.98
C ASP A 601 24.57 -7.36 -18.48
N LEU A 602 23.37 -6.89 -18.13
CA LEU A 602 22.97 -6.71 -16.73
C LEU A 602 22.93 -8.05 -15.97
N TRP A 603 22.38 -9.10 -16.58
CA TRP A 603 22.36 -10.45 -16.00
C TRP A 603 23.78 -10.92 -15.67
N LYS A 604 24.70 -10.81 -16.63
CA LYS A 604 26.11 -11.20 -16.44
C LYS A 604 26.76 -10.42 -15.29
N LYS A 605 26.48 -9.12 -15.15
CA LYS A 605 26.97 -8.33 -14.01
C LYS A 605 26.37 -8.78 -12.67
N CYS A 606 25.08 -9.11 -12.63
CA CYS A 606 24.39 -9.43 -11.39
C CYS A 606 24.63 -10.88 -10.90
N PHE A 607 24.74 -11.83 -11.83
CA PHE A 607 24.75 -13.27 -11.53
C PHE A 607 25.96 -14.02 -12.10
N GLY A 608 26.78 -13.40 -12.97
CA GLY A 608 27.91 -14.06 -13.63
C GLY A 608 29.05 -14.48 -12.70
N TRP A 609 28.99 -14.16 -11.41
CA TRP A 609 29.87 -14.70 -10.38
C TRP A 609 29.56 -16.17 -10.05
N ASN A 610 28.34 -16.65 -10.35
CA ASN A 610 27.96 -18.06 -10.18
C ASN A 610 27.98 -18.76 -11.55
N PRO A 611 28.86 -19.75 -11.79
CA PRO A 611 28.96 -20.44 -13.07
C PRO A 611 27.66 -21.19 -13.46
N ASN A 612 26.87 -21.61 -12.48
CA ASN A 612 25.60 -22.32 -12.72
C ASN A 612 24.49 -21.38 -13.22
N TRP A 613 24.66 -20.06 -13.14
CA TRP A 613 23.63 -19.08 -13.50
C TRP A 613 23.95 -18.32 -14.78
N ASN A 614 24.75 -18.88 -15.68
CA ASN A 614 25.13 -18.20 -16.91
C ASN A 614 24.03 -18.31 -17.98
N LEU A 615 23.32 -17.21 -18.25
CA LEU A 615 22.32 -17.12 -19.31
C LEU A 615 22.78 -16.17 -20.40
N ASN A 616 22.73 -16.64 -21.66
CA ASN A 616 23.01 -15.81 -22.83
C ASN A 616 21.72 -15.11 -23.32
N SER A 617 21.86 -14.18 -24.28
CA SER A 617 20.75 -13.41 -24.83
C SER A 617 19.68 -14.27 -25.53
N SER A 618 20.04 -15.43 -26.09
CA SER A 618 19.07 -16.36 -26.69
C SER A 618 18.17 -16.96 -25.61
N ILE A 619 18.75 -17.47 -24.52
CA ILE A 619 17.96 -18.06 -23.42
C ILE A 619 17.14 -16.98 -22.72
N LEU A 620 17.70 -15.78 -22.50
CA LEU A 620 16.93 -14.67 -21.95
C LEU A 620 15.79 -14.23 -22.85
N SER A 621 15.93 -14.31 -24.19
CA SER A 621 14.82 -14.07 -25.09
C SER A 621 13.71 -15.09 -24.91
N ASP A 622 14.04 -16.37 -24.71
CA ASP A 622 13.04 -17.44 -24.51
C ASP A 622 12.23 -17.21 -23.22
N LEU A 623 12.85 -16.62 -22.19
CA LEU A 623 12.21 -16.32 -20.90
C LEU A 623 11.41 -15.00 -20.89
N LEU A 624 11.95 -13.93 -21.49
CA LEU A 624 11.38 -12.59 -21.41
C LEU A 624 10.35 -12.27 -22.52
N ASP A 625 10.48 -12.84 -23.71
CA ASP A 625 9.61 -12.53 -24.85
C ASP A 625 8.32 -13.38 -24.82
N ARG A 626 7.39 -12.99 -23.95
CA ARG A 626 6.16 -13.75 -23.66
C ARG A 626 4.91 -12.88 -23.81
N PRO A 627 4.44 -12.63 -25.06
CA PRO A 627 3.28 -11.77 -25.28
C PRO A 627 2.03 -12.32 -24.57
N GLY A 628 1.22 -11.41 -24.02
CA GLY A 628 -0.05 -11.71 -23.34
C GLY A 628 0.08 -11.96 -21.82
N ASN A 629 1.09 -12.73 -21.40
CA ASN A 629 1.21 -13.17 -20.00
C ASN A 629 2.39 -12.55 -19.25
N ALA A 630 3.11 -11.61 -19.86
CA ALA A 630 4.27 -10.96 -19.27
C ALA A 630 4.18 -9.44 -19.39
N LYS A 631 4.58 -8.74 -18.32
CA LYS A 631 4.80 -7.30 -18.34
C LYS A 631 6.08 -6.98 -17.56
N HIS A 632 7.10 -6.57 -18.28
CA HIS A 632 8.46 -6.44 -17.74
C HIS A 632 8.83 -4.97 -17.64
N TYR A 633 9.69 -4.63 -16.67
CA TYR A 633 10.04 -3.25 -16.37
C TYR A 633 11.55 -3.04 -16.31
N VAL A 634 12.02 -1.93 -16.86
CA VAL A 634 13.44 -1.55 -16.85
C VAL A 634 13.63 -0.13 -16.34
N VAL A 635 14.77 0.08 -15.70
CA VAL A 635 15.31 1.43 -15.44
C VAL A 635 16.56 1.60 -16.27
N LYS A 636 16.66 2.74 -16.95
CA LYS A 636 17.77 3.07 -17.86
C LYS A 636 18.66 4.14 -17.27
N ASP A 637 19.92 4.13 -17.66
CA ASP A 637 20.84 5.21 -17.30
C ASP A 637 20.47 6.48 -18.07
N PRO A 638 20.07 7.58 -17.39
CA PRO A 638 19.66 8.81 -18.07
C PRO A 638 20.79 9.48 -18.85
N ARG A 639 22.06 9.09 -18.59
CA ARG A 639 23.25 9.67 -19.23
C ARG A 639 23.76 8.85 -20.41
N SER A 640 23.20 7.67 -20.65
CA SER A 640 23.62 6.80 -21.75
C SER A 640 22.42 6.31 -22.55
N HIS A 641 22.51 6.38 -23.88
CA HIS A 641 21.47 5.85 -24.75
C HIS A 641 21.52 4.31 -24.77
N GLY A 642 20.83 3.66 -23.84
CA GLY A 642 20.51 2.23 -23.93
C GLY A 642 21.04 1.32 -22.81
N LYS A 643 21.86 1.81 -21.88
CA LYS A 643 22.27 0.99 -20.72
C LYS A 643 21.10 0.78 -19.76
N ILE A 644 20.83 -0.48 -19.43
CA ILE A 644 19.84 -0.85 -18.40
C ILE A 644 20.56 -0.95 -17.06
N LEU A 645 20.06 -0.23 -16.05
CA LEU A 645 20.57 -0.25 -14.69
C LEU A 645 19.77 -1.18 -13.77
N GLY A 646 18.56 -1.56 -14.16
CA GLY A 646 17.78 -2.58 -13.46
C GLY A 646 16.67 -3.17 -14.33
N LEU A 647 16.29 -4.40 -14.04
CA LEU A 647 15.21 -5.15 -14.70
C LEU A 647 14.34 -5.84 -13.64
N CYS A 648 13.02 -5.76 -13.81
CA CYS A 648 12.03 -6.56 -13.10
C CYS A 648 11.20 -7.36 -14.12
N ALA A 649 11.27 -8.69 -14.06
CA ALA A 649 10.46 -9.57 -14.90
C ALA A 649 9.23 -10.04 -14.11
N THR A 650 8.05 -9.86 -14.71
CA THR A 650 6.78 -10.34 -14.14
C THR A 650 5.98 -11.18 -15.12
N TYR A 651 5.21 -12.13 -14.58
CA TYR A 651 4.33 -13.02 -15.33
C TYR A 651 2.97 -13.16 -14.64
N THR A 652 1.95 -13.56 -15.40
CA THR A 652 0.67 -14.04 -14.88
C THR A 652 0.45 -15.50 -15.29
N ILE A 653 -0.06 -16.31 -14.36
CA ILE A 653 -0.37 -17.74 -14.60
C ILE A 653 -1.67 -18.13 -13.91
N HIS A 654 -2.47 -18.99 -14.55
CA HIS A 654 -3.70 -19.49 -13.95
C HIS A 654 -3.40 -20.65 -12.99
N ALA A 655 -4.00 -20.57 -11.81
CA ALA A 655 -4.02 -21.59 -10.76
C ALA A 655 -5.48 -22.01 -10.52
N GLY A 656 -5.96 -22.98 -11.31
CA GLY A 656 -7.38 -23.32 -11.33
C GLY A 656 -8.23 -22.16 -11.87
N LYS A 657 -9.07 -21.55 -11.03
CA LYS A 657 -9.91 -20.39 -11.40
C LYS A 657 -9.29 -19.03 -11.08
N SER A 658 -8.17 -19.01 -10.35
CA SER A 658 -7.51 -17.78 -9.89
C SER A 658 -6.31 -17.44 -10.76
N LEU A 659 -6.06 -16.16 -11.01
CA LEU A 659 -4.83 -15.69 -11.66
C LEU A 659 -3.79 -15.34 -10.59
N VAL A 660 -2.54 -15.78 -10.82
CA VAL A 660 -1.41 -15.54 -9.92
C VAL A 660 -0.39 -14.67 -10.64
N GLY A 661 -0.05 -13.53 -10.04
CA GLY A 661 1.05 -12.68 -10.46
C GLY A 661 2.39 -13.22 -9.95
N SER A 662 3.44 -13.14 -10.75
CA SER A 662 4.77 -13.60 -10.38
C SER A 662 5.77 -12.47 -10.56
N MET A 663 6.47 -12.09 -9.50
CA MET A 663 7.70 -11.29 -9.59
C MET A 663 8.87 -12.25 -9.76
N ALA A 664 9.13 -12.64 -11.01
CA ALA A 664 10.03 -13.73 -11.34
C ALA A 664 11.51 -13.39 -11.16
N LEU A 665 11.88 -12.13 -11.40
CA LEU A 665 13.25 -11.66 -11.31
C LEU A 665 13.26 -10.18 -10.96
N LEU A 666 14.13 -9.78 -10.03
CA LEU A 666 14.49 -8.38 -9.81
C LEU A 666 16.01 -8.28 -9.71
N MET A 667 16.62 -7.51 -10.61
CA MET A 667 18.07 -7.29 -10.62
C MET A 667 18.42 -5.82 -10.86
N VAL A 668 19.48 -5.37 -10.20
CA VAL A 668 19.99 -3.99 -10.27
C VAL A 668 21.51 -4.05 -10.39
N ASP A 669 22.05 -3.26 -11.33
CA ASP A 669 23.49 -3.12 -11.58
C ASP A 669 24.20 -2.90 -10.23
N PRO A 670 25.18 -3.75 -9.85
CA PRO A 670 25.84 -3.66 -8.56
C PRO A 670 26.36 -2.27 -8.21
N ASP A 671 26.85 -1.53 -9.21
CA ASP A 671 27.40 -0.17 -9.05
C ASP A 671 26.33 0.87 -8.71
N PHE A 672 25.05 0.56 -8.97
CA PHE A 672 23.90 1.43 -8.75
C PHE A 672 22.95 0.90 -7.68
N ARG A 673 23.34 -0.12 -6.91
CA ARG A 673 22.54 -0.58 -5.77
C ARG A 673 22.46 0.51 -4.70
N ASN A 674 21.41 0.45 -3.87
CA ASN A 674 21.11 1.46 -2.84
C ASN A 674 20.80 2.88 -3.38
N SER A 675 20.56 3.03 -4.69
CA SER A 675 20.15 4.30 -5.32
C SER A 675 18.62 4.44 -5.51
N GLY A 676 17.83 3.44 -5.08
CA GLY A 676 16.37 3.44 -5.23
C GLY A 676 15.83 2.70 -6.47
N ILE A 677 16.67 2.29 -7.43
CA ILE A 677 16.25 1.57 -8.65
C ILE A 677 15.42 0.33 -8.34
N GLY A 678 15.90 -0.53 -7.45
CA GLY A 678 15.20 -1.76 -7.10
C GLY A 678 13.82 -1.50 -6.48
N THR A 679 13.68 -0.41 -5.72
CA THR A 679 12.38 0.01 -5.17
C THR A 679 11.46 0.49 -6.28
N ALA A 680 11.95 1.34 -7.19
CA ALA A 680 11.13 1.87 -8.29
C ALA A 680 10.58 0.73 -9.17
N LEU A 681 11.45 -0.22 -9.56
CA LEU A 681 11.07 -1.40 -10.33
C LEU A 681 10.09 -2.32 -9.59
N HIS A 682 10.33 -2.56 -8.31
CA HIS A 682 9.47 -3.39 -7.48
C HIS A 682 8.09 -2.77 -7.30
N ASP A 683 8.03 -1.50 -6.94
CA ASP A 683 6.78 -0.80 -6.64
C ASP A 683 5.91 -0.69 -7.90
N GLU A 684 6.49 -0.39 -9.07
CA GLU A 684 5.77 -0.34 -10.34
C GLU A 684 5.19 -1.72 -10.71
N ALA A 685 6.02 -2.77 -10.62
CA ALA A 685 5.62 -4.14 -10.91
C ALA A 685 4.53 -4.63 -9.94
N PHE A 686 4.69 -4.37 -8.65
CA PHE A 686 3.76 -4.78 -7.62
C PHE A 686 2.43 -4.03 -7.70
N GLN A 687 2.48 -2.72 -7.98
CA GLN A 687 1.29 -1.90 -8.21
C GLN A 687 0.50 -2.39 -9.42
N PHE A 688 1.17 -2.74 -10.52
CA PHE A 688 0.51 -3.32 -11.69
C PHE A 688 -0.20 -4.64 -11.35
N MET A 689 0.48 -5.57 -10.68
CA MET A 689 -0.13 -6.86 -10.31
C MET A 689 -1.31 -6.68 -9.36
N ARG A 690 -1.20 -5.74 -8.41
CA ARG A 690 -2.27 -5.43 -7.46
C ARG A 690 -3.49 -4.77 -8.11
N ALA A 691 -3.27 -3.89 -9.09
CA ALA A 691 -4.35 -3.21 -9.78
C ALA A 691 -5.09 -4.14 -10.76
N HIS A 692 -4.56 -5.32 -11.06
CA HIS A 692 -5.16 -6.27 -11.99
C HIS A 692 -6.34 -7.01 -11.32
N PRO A 693 -7.57 -6.91 -11.86
CA PRO A 693 -8.78 -7.37 -11.17
C PRO A 693 -8.87 -8.89 -10.99
N GLU A 694 -8.17 -9.66 -11.83
CA GLU A 694 -8.17 -11.13 -11.78
C GLU A 694 -7.03 -11.71 -10.92
N ILE A 695 -6.02 -10.91 -10.56
CA ILE A 695 -4.88 -11.41 -9.78
C ILE A 695 -5.27 -11.44 -8.31
N ASP A 696 -5.44 -12.65 -7.79
CA ASP A 696 -5.80 -12.87 -6.38
C ASP A 696 -4.57 -12.96 -5.46
N SER A 697 -3.41 -13.31 -6.03
CA SER A 697 -2.18 -13.49 -5.28
C SER A 697 -0.93 -13.25 -6.12
N VAL A 698 0.15 -12.88 -5.44
CA VAL A 698 1.46 -12.62 -6.02
C VAL A 698 2.53 -13.46 -5.33
N GLN A 699 3.42 -14.07 -6.12
CA GLN A 699 4.60 -14.81 -5.64
C GLN A 699 5.91 -14.12 -6.02
N LEU A 700 6.97 -14.41 -5.27
CA LEU A 700 8.35 -14.05 -5.61
C LEU A 700 9.07 -15.29 -6.14
N GLY A 701 9.66 -15.17 -7.33
CA GLY A 701 9.94 -16.33 -8.19
C GLY A 701 8.77 -16.60 -9.13
N SER A 702 8.84 -17.67 -9.90
CA SER A 702 7.81 -18.00 -10.89
C SER A 702 7.71 -19.49 -11.18
N ILE A 703 6.49 -19.96 -11.44
CA ILE A 703 6.24 -21.37 -11.79
C ILE A 703 6.72 -21.67 -13.21
N PHE A 704 6.13 -21.00 -14.22
CA PHE A 704 6.62 -21.01 -15.60
C PHE A 704 6.32 -19.66 -16.27
N PRO A 705 7.21 -19.14 -17.14
CA PRO A 705 8.62 -19.52 -17.27
C PRO A 705 9.39 -19.26 -15.97
N ARG A 706 10.59 -19.84 -15.82
CA ARG A 706 11.28 -19.86 -14.54
C ARG A 706 12.74 -19.42 -14.64
N PHE A 707 13.03 -18.26 -14.05
CA PHE A 707 14.39 -17.92 -13.65
C PHE A 707 14.75 -18.69 -12.39
N PHE A 708 14.05 -18.38 -11.30
CA PHE A 708 14.22 -19.05 -10.02
C PHE A 708 12.84 -19.40 -9.46
N PRO A 709 12.69 -20.58 -8.81
CA PRO A 709 11.43 -20.98 -8.18
C PRO A 709 11.12 -20.17 -6.90
N GLY A 710 12.15 -19.53 -6.33
CA GLY A 710 12.08 -18.73 -5.12
C GLY A 710 13.37 -17.92 -4.94
N LEU A 711 13.69 -17.55 -3.70
CA LEU A 711 14.87 -16.73 -3.39
C LEU A 711 16.12 -17.62 -3.27
N PRO A 712 17.16 -17.47 -4.12
CA PRO A 712 18.35 -18.30 -4.02
C PRO A 712 19.04 -18.17 -2.65
N GLU A 713 19.41 -19.30 -2.05
CA GLU A 713 19.99 -19.35 -0.70
C GLU A 713 21.35 -18.65 -0.63
N LEU A 714 22.14 -18.75 -1.71
CA LEU A 714 23.43 -18.11 -1.91
C LEU A 714 23.37 -16.57 -1.97
N LEU A 715 22.18 -15.95 -2.07
CA LEU A 715 22.10 -14.50 -2.09
C LEU A 715 22.57 -13.90 -0.75
N PRO A 716 23.28 -12.75 -0.77
CA PRO A 716 23.70 -12.06 0.44
C PRO A 716 22.54 -11.76 1.39
N LYS A 717 22.79 -11.84 2.70
CA LYS A 717 21.78 -11.58 3.74
C LYS A 717 21.06 -10.24 3.53
N GLU A 718 21.79 -9.19 3.15
CA GLU A 718 21.22 -7.86 2.92
C GLU A 718 20.15 -7.83 1.82
N GLN A 719 20.29 -8.65 0.78
CA GLN A 719 19.32 -8.74 -0.32
C GLN A 719 18.08 -9.53 0.13
N LYS A 720 18.27 -10.63 0.87
CA LYS A 720 17.14 -11.36 1.48
C LYS A 720 16.36 -10.47 2.45
N GLU A 721 17.07 -9.70 3.28
CA GLU A 721 16.45 -8.71 4.18
C GLU A 721 15.82 -7.53 3.43
N TRP A 722 16.24 -7.22 2.20
CA TRP A 722 15.59 -6.20 1.38
C TRP A 722 14.17 -6.63 0.98
N PHE A 723 13.97 -7.91 0.63
CA PHE A 723 12.64 -8.47 0.37
C PHE A 723 11.82 -8.67 1.67
N LYS A 724 12.42 -9.16 2.76
CA LYS A 724 11.70 -9.28 4.05
C LYS A 724 11.23 -7.95 4.59
N ARG A 725 12.03 -6.89 4.48
CA ARG A 725 11.64 -5.53 4.88
C ARG A 725 10.45 -4.98 4.08
N ARG A 726 10.17 -5.63 2.96
CA ARG A 726 9.06 -5.39 2.06
C ARG A 726 7.89 -6.36 2.26
N GLY A 727 7.96 -7.19 3.30
CA GLY A 727 6.89 -8.10 3.72
C GLY A 727 6.79 -9.38 2.89
N TRP A 728 7.78 -9.67 2.04
CA TRP A 728 7.93 -11.01 1.47
C TRP A 728 8.31 -11.99 2.57
N LYS A 729 7.51 -13.05 2.73
CA LYS A 729 7.72 -14.07 3.75
C LYS A 729 8.52 -15.22 3.16
N ILE A 730 9.71 -15.41 3.71
CA ILE A 730 10.59 -16.54 3.42
C ILE A 730 10.14 -17.70 4.31
N GLU A 731 9.81 -18.84 3.72
CA GLU A 731 9.47 -20.04 4.47
C GLU A 731 10.73 -20.78 4.93
N ASP A 732 10.57 -21.68 5.92
CA ASP A 732 11.68 -22.43 6.50
C ASP A 732 12.12 -23.62 5.64
N ASN A 733 11.32 -24.01 4.66
CA ASN A 733 11.61 -25.08 3.71
C ASN A 733 12.37 -24.57 2.47
N PHE A 734 13.01 -25.52 1.77
CA PHE A 734 13.81 -25.26 0.58
C PHE A 734 13.23 -25.96 -0.64
N ILE A 735 13.49 -25.36 -1.78
CA ILE A 735 13.29 -25.92 -3.11
C ILE A 735 14.66 -26.17 -3.72
N PHE A 736 14.80 -27.28 -4.45
CA PHE A 736 16.06 -27.70 -5.05
C PHE A 736 15.92 -27.85 -6.56
N ASP A 737 16.91 -27.33 -7.28
CA ASP A 737 17.20 -27.73 -8.65
C ASP A 737 18.33 -28.78 -8.59
N LEU A 738 18.21 -29.86 -9.35
CA LEU A 738 19.10 -31.02 -9.26
C LEU A 738 19.65 -31.40 -10.63
N TYR A 739 20.87 -31.93 -10.65
CA TYR A 739 21.54 -32.37 -11.88
C TYR A 739 22.23 -33.71 -11.70
N GLN A 740 22.19 -34.54 -12.74
CA GLN A 740 22.95 -35.78 -12.82
C GLN A 740 23.55 -35.97 -14.22
N ASN A 741 24.80 -36.44 -14.29
CA ASN A 741 25.36 -36.98 -15.52
C ASN A 741 24.81 -38.39 -15.76
N ILE A 742 24.09 -38.56 -16.86
CA ILE A 742 23.40 -39.80 -17.19
C ILE A 742 24.11 -40.64 -18.25
N THR A 743 25.33 -40.30 -18.67
CA THR A 743 26.03 -40.98 -19.78
C THR A 743 26.19 -42.49 -19.54
N ASN A 744 26.61 -42.86 -18.32
CA ASN A 744 26.81 -44.25 -17.91
C ASN A 744 25.89 -44.64 -16.75
N TRP A 745 24.84 -43.86 -16.53
CA TRP A 745 23.94 -44.06 -15.41
C TRP A 745 23.11 -45.34 -15.59
N ARG A 746 22.87 -46.04 -14.47
CA ARG A 746 21.97 -47.19 -14.39
C ARG A 746 21.13 -47.09 -13.12
N PRO A 747 19.93 -47.68 -13.10
CA PRO A 747 19.11 -47.75 -11.89
C PRO A 747 19.93 -48.33 -10.71
N PRO A 748 19.93 -47.68 -9.53
CA PRO A 748 20.69 -48.13 -8.36
C PRO A 748 20.31 -49.54 -7.90
N GLN A 749 19.05 -49.91 -8.10
CA GLN A 749 18.51 -51.24 -7.82
C GLN A 749 18.41 -52.02 -9.15
N GLN A 750 19.04 -53.19 -9.23
CA GLN A 750 19.11 -53.97 -10.48
C GLN A 750 17.74 -54.49 -10.95
N ASP A 751 16.79 -54.70 -10.03
CA ASP A 751 15.51 -55.35 -10.31
C ASP A 751 14.28 -54.40 -10.30
N VAL A 752 14.46 -53.08 -10.29
CA VAL A 752 13.35 -52.08 -10.16
C VAL A 752 12.18 -52.38 -11.09
N PHE A 753 12.48 -52.57 -12.38
CA PHE A 753 11.45 -52.83 -13.38
C PHE A 753 10.86 -54.23 -13.26
N ALA A 754 11.64 -55.22 -12.83
CA ALA A 754 11.16 -56.59 -12.60
C ALA A 754 10.24 -56.66 -11.36
N ASP A 755 10.60 -55.96 -10.29
CA ASP A 755 9.77 -55.80 -9.08
C ASP A 755 8.45 -55.11 -9.37
N LEU A 756 8.48 -54.03 -10.16
CA LEU A 756 7.28 -53.29 -10.55
C LEU A 756 6.43 -54.08 -11.55
N SER A 757 7.05 -54.80 -12.48
CA SER A 757 6.34 -55.69 -13.41
C SER A 757 5.62 -56.83 -12.69
N ARG A 758 6.23 -57.41 -11.64
CA ARG A 758 5.55 -58.39 -10.75
C ARG A 758 4.33 -57.80 -10.04
N GLN A 759 4.30 -56.48 -9.83
CA GLN A 759 3.15 -55.76 -9.28
C GLN A 759 2.15 -55.30 -10.36
N GLY A 760 2.34 -55.71 -11.63
CA GLY A 760 1.48 -55.32 -12.75
C GLY A 760 1.73 -53.90 -13.25
N ILE A 761 2.88 -53.30 -12.93
CA ILE A 761 3.26 -51.95 -13.36
C ILE A 761 4.26 -52.04 -14.52
N THR A 762 3.97 -51.33 -15.60
CA THR A 762 4.86 -51.24 -16.79
C THR A 762 5.05 -49.78 -17.18
N PHE A 763 6.09 -49.50 -17.98
CA PHE A 763 6.45 -48.15 -18.39
C PHE A 763 6.55 -48.04 -19.91
N GLY A 764 6.23 -46.87 -20.46
CA GLY A 764 6.36 -46.59 -21.88
C GLY A 764 6.20 -45.10 -22.18
N VAL A 765 6.39 -44.70 -23.43
CA VAL A 765 6.16 -43.31 -23.88
C VAL A 765 4.74 -43.14 -24.39
N CYS A 766 4.19 -41.93 -24.23
CA CYS A 766 2.88 -41.58 -24.75
C CYS A 766 2.89 -41.52 -26.28
N ASN A 767 1.73 -41.82 -26.87
CA ASN A 767 1.46 -41.71 -28.29
C ASN A 767 0.06 -41.10 -28.50
N PRO A 768 -0.32 -40.69 -29.72
CA PRO A 768 -1.60 -40.03 -29.96
C PRO A 768 -2.83 -40.80 -29.48
N SER A 769 -2.80 -42.14 -29.47
CA SER A 769 -3.97 -42.96 -29.10
C SER A 769 -4.29 -42.95 -27.61
N VAL A 770 -3.30 -42.67 -26.75
CA VAL A 770 -3.45 -42.66 -25.29
C VAL A 770 -3.35 -41.25 -24.69
N PHE A 771 -3.16 -40.23 -25.53
CA PHE A 771 -2.95 -38.85 -25.08
C PHE A 771 -4.17 -38.27 -24.34
N ASP A 772 -5.38 -38.53 -24.83
CA ASP A 772 -6.59 -38.05 -24.15
C ASP A 772 -6.74 -38.69 -22.76
N SER A 773 -6.35 -39.97 -22.61
CA SER A 773 -6.30 -40.64 -21.31
C SER A 773 -5.24 -40.04 -20.38
N LEU A 774 -4.09 -39.62 -20.92
CA LEU A 774 -3.07 -38.89 -20.15
C LEU A 774 -3.63 -37.56 -19.64
N ILE A 775 -4.27 -36.76 -20.49
CA ILE A 775 -4.83 -35.47 -20.06
C ILE A 775 -5.93 -35.67 -19.00
N GLN A 776 -6.78 -36.70 -19.14
CA GLN A 776 -7.77 -37.04 -18.11
C GLN A 776 -7.12 -37.43 -16.77
N PHE A 777 -6.03 -38.19 -16.80
CA PHE A 777 -5.26 -38.54 -15.61
C PHE A 777 -4.66 -37.29 -14.95
N GLU A 778 -4.02 -36.41 -15.73
CA GLU A 778 -3.41 -35.18 -15.24
C GLU A 778 -4.44 -34.19 -14.68
N ASP A 779 -5.59 -34.03 -15.34
CA ASP A 779 -6.68 -33.19 -14.84
C ASP A 779 -7.25 -33.70 -13.51
N LYS A 780 -7.41 -35.02 -13.39
CA LYS A 780 -7.94 -35.65 -12.18
C LYS A 780 -7.03 -35.47 -10.97
N HIS A 781 -5.72 -35.55 -11.16
CA HIS A 781 -4.77 -35.64 -10.06
C HIS A 781 -3.91 -34.39 -9.83
N PHE A 782 -3.69 -33.57 -10.87
CA PHE A 782 -2.72 -32.46 -10.84
C PHE A 782 -3.26 -31.11 -11.31
N SER A 783 -4.56 -30.97 -11.59
CA SER A 783 -5.17 -29.69 -12.00
C SER A 783 -5.05 -28.56 -10.96
N SER A 784 -4.81 -28.88 -9.69
CA SER A 784 -4.54 -27.89 -8.64
C SER A 784 -3.15 -27.28 -8.72
N TYR A 785 -2.21 -27.88 -9.46
CA TYR A 785 -0.84 -27.37 -9.61
C TYR A 785 -0.78 -26.43 -10.83
N PRO A 786 -0.51 -25.12 -10.61
CA PRO A 786 -0.60 -24.13 -11.69
C PRO A 786 0.37 -24.43 -12.83
N GLY A 787 -0.10 -24.37 -14.07
CA GLY A 787 0.71 -24.64 -15.25
C GLY A 787 1.15 -26.08 -15.46
N TRP A 788 0.86 -27.03 -14.56
CA TRP A 788 1.31 -28.43 -14.64
C TRP A 788 0.66 -29.16 -15.82
N VAL A 789 -0.67 -29.29 -15.81
CA VAL A 789 -1.42 -29.99 -16.87
C VAL A 789 -1.27 -29.30 -18.23
N GLU A 790 -1.07 -27.96 -18.23
CA GLU A 790 -0.82 -27.19 -19.44
C GLU A 790 0.46 -27.63 -20.17
N LYS A 791 1.48 -28.14 -19.46
CA LYS A 791 2.70 -28.66 -20.12
C LYS A 791 2.43 -29.93 -20.91
N TYR A 792 1.64 -30.83 -20.35
CA TYR A 792 1.22 -32.03 -21.08
C TYR A 792 0.33 -31.68 -22.27
N ARG A 793 -0.62 -30.75 -22.11
CA ARG A 793 -1.47 -30.29 -23.24
C ARG A 793 -0.64 -29.71 -24.39
N ALA A 794 0.41 -28.95 -24.07
CA ALA A 794 1.28 -28.31 -25.06
C ALA A 794 2.03 -29.32 -25.96
N LEU A 795 2.16 -30.60 -25.56
CA LEU A 795 2.78 -31.63 -26.40
C LEU A 795 2.00 -31.87 -27.71
N LYS A 796 0.69 -31.66 -27.68
CA LYS A 796 -0.16 -31.77 -28.88
C LYS A 796 0.18 -30.69 -29.92
N ASP A 797 0.55 -29.50 -29.46
CA ASP A 797 0.83 -28.36 -30.34
C ASP A 797 2.11 -28.55 -31.15
N THR A 798 3.06 -29.34 -30.62
CA THR A 798 4.35 -29.62 -31.25
C THR A 798 4.50 -31.06 -31.75
N ASN A 799 3.46 -31.89 -31.58
CA ASN A 799 3.48 -33.32 -31.91
C ASN A 799 4.56 -34.12 -31.13
N ASP A 800 4.93 -33.66 -29.93
CA ASP A 800 5.97 -34.24 -29.09
C ASP A 800 5.40 -35.20 -28.04
N TYR A 801 4.41 -36.02 -28.40
CA TYR A 801 3.73 -36.91 -27.46
C TYR A 801 4.68 -37.80 -26.65
N ALA A 802 5.76 -38.26 -27.29
CA ALA A 802 6.75 -39.13 -26.66
C ALA A 802 7.50 -38.46 -25.49
N ASP A 803 7.41 -37.14 -25.33
CA ASP A 803 7.96 -36.42 -24.19
C ASP A 803 7.25 -36.76 -22.87
N ALA A 804 6.04 -37.35 -22.93
CA ALA A 804 5.39 -37.89 -21.74
C ALA A 804 5.76 -39.38 -21.56
N VAL A 805 6.49 -39.68 -20.49
CA VAL A 805 6.78 -41.04 -20.03
C VAL A 805 5.67 -41.46 -19.07
N LEU A 806 5.06 -42.62 -19.30
CA LEU A 806 3.88 -43.11 -18.61
C LEU A 806 4.19 -44.37 -17.81
N ALA A 807 3.57 -44.48 -16.64
CA ALA A 807 3.41 -45.72 -15.92
C ALA A 807 1.99 -46.27 -16.17
N PHE A 808 1.89 -47.54 -16.53
CA PHE A 808 0.64 -48.25 -16.69
C PHE A 808 0.48 -49.28 -15.58
N GLY A 809 -0.73 -49.38 -15.02
CA GLY A 809 -1.04 -50.33 -13.96
C GLY A 809 -2.51 -50.72 -13.95
N VAL A 810 -2.82 -51.81 -13.26
CA VAL A 810 -4.20 -52.27 -13.10
C VAL A 810 -4.90 -51.43 -12.03
N VAL A 811 -5.94 -50.70 -12.42
CA VAL A 811 -6.80 -49.92 -11.50
C VAL A 811 -7.88 -50.82 -10.87
N PRO A 812 -8.58 -50.40 -9.79
CA PRO A 812 -9.54 -51.25 -9.06
C PRO A 812 -10.62 -51.94 -9.91
N ASP A 813 -10.96 -51.36 -11.06
CA ASP A 813 -11.93 -51.92 -12.02
C ASP A 813 -11.35 -53.01 -12.94
N GLY A 814 -10.12 -53.46 -12.70
CA GLY A 814 -9.45 -54.56 -13.40
C GLY A 814 -8.86 -54.21 -14.77
N GLN A 815 -9.00 -52.96 -15.23
CA GLN A 815 -8.44 -52.48 -16.49
C GLN A 815 -7.03 -51.90 -16.30
N SER A 816 -6.18 -52.04 -17.32
CA SER A 816 -4.89 -51.35 -17.36
C SER A 816 -5.10 -49.89 -17.75
N ALA A 817 -4.66 -48.96 -16.91
CA ALA A 817 -4.78 -47.53 -17.11
C ALA A 817 -3.46 -46.80 -16.81
N ILE A 818 -3.39 -45.51 -17.13
CA ILE A 818 -2.28 -44.64 -16.74
C ILE A 818 -2.37 -44.40 -15.23
N VAL A 819 -1.29 -44.69 -14.52
CA VAL A 819 -1.18 -44.58 -13.06
C VAL A 819 -0.14 -43.56 -12.61
N GLY A 820 0.68 -43.08 -13.56
CA GLY A 820 1.64 -42.02 -13.36
C GLY A 820 2.20 -41.50 -14.68
N ALA A 821 2.71 -40.28 -14.67
CA ALA A 821 3.33 -39.64 -15.82
C ALA A 821 4.48 -38.72 -15.40
N ALA A 822 5.48 -38.62 -16.27
CA ALA A 822 6.62 -37.73 -16.14
C ALA A 822 6.92 -37.08 -17.49
N LEU A 823 7.31 -35.81 -17.46
CA LEU A 823 7.62 -35.05 -18.66
C LEU A 823 9.13 -34.96 -18.84
N VAL A 824 9.63 -35.44 -19.99
CA VAL A 824 11.03 -35.34 -20.39
C VAL A 824 11.17 -34.37 -21.56
N PHE A 825 12.28 -33.64 -21.63
CA PHE A 825 12.54 -32.73 -22.75
C PHE A 825 14.03 -32.53 -23.00
N SER A 826 14.40 -32.16 -24.21
CA SER A 826 15.76 -31.71 -24.53
C SER A 826 15.90 -30.21 -24.27
N GLY A 827 17.00 -29.77 -23.64
CA GLY A 827 17.29 -28.35 -23.47
C GLY A 827 17.44 -27.60 -24.80
N ALA A 828 17.98 -28.24 -25.83
CA ALA A 828 18.06 -27.70 -27.18
C ALA A 828 16.78 -27.91 -28.01
N GLY A 829 15.74 -28.51 -27.42
CA GLY A 829 14.47 -28.82 -28.09
C GLY A 829 13.63 -27.58 -28.38
N SER A 830 12.63 -27.72 -29.27
CA SER A 830 11.71 -26.64 -29.67
C SER A 830 10.39 -26.60 -28.90
N ASN A 831 10.16 -27.61 -28.04
CA ASN A 831 8.93 -27.74 -27.27
C ASN A 831 8.73 -26.57 -26.28
N LYS A 832 7.53 -26.45 -25.71
CA LYS A 832 7.20 -25.28 -24.89
C LYS A 832 8.03 -25.21 -23.60
N ILE A 833 8.25 -26.36 -22.94
CA ILE A 833 8.94 -26.43 -21.64
C ILE A 833 10.45 -26.16 -21.77
N SER A 834 11.10 -26.54 -22.88
CA SER A 834 12.53 -26.27 -23.11
C SER A 834 12.83 -24.77 -23.17
N LYS A 835 11.85 -23.95 -23.56
CA LYS A 835 11.94 -22.47 -23.59
C LYS A 835 11.61 -21.81 -22.25
N GLU A 836 11.03 -22.57 -21.31
CA GLU A 836 10.53 -22.05 -20.03
C GLU A 836 11.42 -22.44 -18.85
N VAL A 837 12.21 -23.51 -18.99
CA VAL A 837 13.22 -23.95 -18.02
C VAL A 837 14.60 -23.78 -18.65
N PRO A 838 15.40 -22.78 -18.23
CA PRO A 838 16.60 -22.37 -18.96
C PRO A 838 17.80 -23.28 -18.73
N TRP A 839 17.84 -23.98 -17.61
CA TRP A 839 19.05 -24.64 -17.10
C TRP A 839 19.56 -25.79 -17.95
N PRO A 840 18.73 -26.71 -18.50
CA PRO A 840 19.22 -27.73 -19.42
C PRO A 840 20.01 -27.14 -20.59
N LYS A 841 19.46 -26.13 -21.26
CA LYS A 841 20.11 -25.42 -22.37
C LYS A 841 21.36 -24.64 -21.93
N ALA A 842 21.37 -24.11 -20.71
CA ALA A 842 22.51 -23.38 -20.17
C ALA A 842 23.69 -24.29 -19.77
N ILE A 843 23.41 -25.52 -19.29
CA ILE A 843 24.43 -26.49 -18.87
C ILE A 843 25.09 -27.13 -20.10
N GLY A 844 24.32 -27.49 -21.13
CA GLY A 844 24.88 -27.95 -22.40
C GLY A 844 23.87 -28.53 -23.38
N ASP A 845 24.26 -28.61 -24.66
CA ASP A 845 23.38 -29.00 -25.77
C ASP A 845 22.82 -30.43 -25.68
N ARG A 846 23.46 -31.29 -24.87
CA ARG A 846 23.05 -32.69 -24.62
C ARG A 846 22.47 -32.91 -23.23
N VAL A 847 21.94 -31.87 -22.59
CA VAL A 847 21.26 -31.98 -21.30
C VAL A 847 19.75 -31.91 -21.50
N GLY A 848 19.05 -32.89 -20.92
CA GLY A 848 17.59 -32.91 -20.87
C GLY A 848 17.05 -32.45 -19.52
N GLY A 849 15.76 -32.17 -19.49
CA GLY A 849 15.01 -31.91 -18.27
C GLY A 849 14.00 -33.01 -17.97
N LEU A 850 13.68 -33.15 -16.69
CA LEU A 850 12.63 -33.99 -16.13
C LEU A 850 11.75 -33.13 -15.23
N ALA A 851 10.48 -33.01 -15.58
CA ALA A 851 9.49 -32.17 -14.90
C ALA A 851 8.16 -32.91 -14.74
N CYS A 852 7.25 -32.33 -13.95
CA CYS A 852 5.86 -32.78 -13.82
C CYS A 852 5.72 -34.29 -13.49
N VAL A 853 6.59 -34.80 -12.62
CA VAL A 853 6.58 -36.20 -12.19
C VAL A 853 5.44 -36.42 -11.20
N GLY A 854 4.44 -37.19 -11.59
CA GLY A 854 3.21 -37.40 -10.83
C GLY A 854 2.71 -38.85 -10.90
N MET A 855 2.01 -39.27 -9.85
CA MET A 855 1.34 -40.56 -9.79
C MET A 855 0.03 -40.50 -8.99
N GLY A 856 -0.89 -41.42 -9.30
CA GLY A 856 -2.15 -41.58 -8.59
C GLY A 856 -1.91 -41.83 -7.08
N PRO A 857 -2.67 -41.19 -6.18
CA PRO A 857 -2.51 -41.34 -4.72
C PRO A 857 -2.52 -42.81 -4.25
N GLU A 858 -3.33 -43.66 -4.90
CA GLU A 858 -3.50 -45.08 -4.61
C GLU A 858 -2.27 -45.95 -4.94
N PHE A 859 -1.32 -45.42 -5.72
CA PHE A 859 -0.07 -46.09 -6.08
C PHE A 859 1.13 -45.61 -5.26
N ARG A 860 0.95 -44.61 -4.38
CA ARG A 860 2.04 -44.10 -3.51
C ARG A 860 2.58 -45.21 -2.60
N GLY A 861 3.89 -45.18 -2.35
CA GLY A 861 4.57 -46.19 -1.53
C GLY A 861 4.85 -47.53 -2.22
N ARG A 862 4.44 -47.72 -3.48
CA ARG A 862 4.68 -48.96 -4.26
C ARG A 862 5.92 -48.91 -5.15
N GLY A 863 6.76 -47.87 -5.02
CA GLY A 863 7.95 -47.68 -5.86
C GLY A 863 7.69 -47.17 -7.28
N VAL A 864 6.43 -46.94 -7.68
CA VAL A 864 6.08 -46.50 -9.05
C VAL A 864 6.71 -45.15 -9.41
N GLY A 865 6.72 -44.17 -8.50
CA GLY A 865 7.36 -42.87 -8.74
C GLY A 865 8.88 -43.00 -9.00
N PHE A 866 9.56 -43.83 -8.21
CA PHE A 866 10.98 -44.13 -8.41
C PHE A 866 11.23 -44.82 -9.76
N GLY A 867 10.42 -45.82 -10.11
CA GLY A 867 10.47 -46.50 -11.41
C GLY A 867 10.20 -45.57 -12.58
N LEU A 868 9.28 -44.61 -12.42
CA LEU A 868 8.94 -43.61 -13.43
C LEU A 868 10.11 -42.65 -13.70
N VAL A 869 10.79 -42.18 -12.65
CA VAL A 869 12.01 -41.37 -12.80
C VAL A 869 13.12 -42.17 -13.48
N CYS A 870 13.30 -43.45 -13.11
CA CYS A 870 14.26 -44.33 -13.76
C CYS A 870 13.94 -44.53 -15.26
N ALA A 871 12.68 -44.77 -15.60
CA ALA A 871 12.22 -44.89 -16.99
C ALA A 871 12.45 -43.60 -17.78
N ALA A 872 12.20 -42.45 -17.17
CA ALA A 872 12.44 -41.14 -17.77
C ALA A 872 13.94 -40.89 -18.04
N ILE A 873 14.83 -41.25 -17.11
CA ILE A 873 16.29 -41.13 -17.34
C ILE A 873 16.75 -42.04 -18.48
N ILE A 874 16.26 -43.28 -18.53
CA ILE A 874 16.56 -44.21 -19.63
C ILE A 874 16.07 -43.67 -20.98
N GLU A 875 14.91 -43.03 -21.00
CA GLU A 875 14.38 -42.38 -22.20
C GLU A 875 15.22 -41.17 -22.62
N LEU A 876 15.72 -40.36 -21.69
CA LEU A 876 16.68 -39.31 -22.00
C LEU A 876 17.99 -39.88 -22.58
N GLN A 877 18.49 -41.00 -22.03
CA GLN A 877 19.67 -41.70 -22.56
C GLN A 877 19.42 -42.24 -23.98
N SER A 878 18.23 -42.80 -24.24
CA SER A 878 17.85 -43.35 -25.56
C SER A 878 17.88 -42.28 -26.65
N ARG A 879 17.55 -41.03 -26.27
CA ARG A 879 17.62 -39.83 -27.12
C ARG A 879 19.03 -39.25 -27.25
N GLY A 880 20.04 -39.89 -26.66
CA GLY A 880 21.43 -39.46 -26.72
C GLY A 880 21.73 -38.28 -25.80
N LEU A 881 20.95 -38.01 -24.76
CA LEU A 881 21.27 -36.98 -23.77
C LEU A 881 22.25 -37.54 -22.72
N THR A 882 23.17 -36.69 -22.27
CA THR A 882 24.26 -37.03 -21.35
C THR A 882 24.05 -36.46 -19.95
N GLY A 883 23.10 -35.54 -19.78
CA GLY A 883 22.74 -34.97 -18.49
C GLY A 883 21.21 -34.92 -18.30
N CYS A 884 20.77 -35.06 -17.05
CA CYS A 884 19.38 -34.88 -16.63
C CYS A 884 19.30 -33.80 -15.58
N PHE A 885 18.42 -32.82 -15.79
CA PHE A 885 18.13 -31.75 -14.86
C PHE A 885 16.71 -31.90 -14.31
N VAL A 886 16.53 -31.75 -13.01
CA VAL A 886 15.22 -31.74 -12.35
C VAL A 886 15.01 -30.37 -11.74
N ASP A 887 14.01 -29.63 -12.21
CA ASP A 887 13.66 -28.30 -11.72
C ASP A 887 12.63 -28.37 -10.57
N TRP A 888 12.81 -27.52 -9.55
CA TRP A 888 11.86 -27.33 -8.43
C TRP A 888 11.37 -28.64 -7.79
N SER A 889 12.28 -29.33 -7.11
CA SER A 889 11.96 -30.48 -6.26
C SER A 889 11.95 -30.09 -4.78
N THR A 890 10.96 -30.57 -4.03
CA THR A 890 10.92 -30.54 -2.55
C THR A 890 11.44 -31.84 -1.93
N ASP A 891 11.46 -32.93 -2.70
CA ASP A 891 11.83 -34.28 -2.25
C ASP A 891 13.28 -34.61 -2.63
N ARG A 892 14.23 -33.84 -2.10
CA ARG A 892 15.66 -33.96 -2.42
C ARG A 892 16.19 -35.40 -2.26
N GLN A 893 15.83 -36.07 -1.17
CA GLN A 893 16.37 -37.40 -0.83
C GLN A 893 16.10 -38.45 -1.92
N VAL A 894 14.90 -38.43 -2.52
CA VAL A 894 14.50 -39.41 -3.55
C VAL A 894 15.41 -39.34 -4.78
N TYR A 895 15.84 -38.12 -5.15
CA TYR A 895 16.72 -37.91 -6.28
C TYR A 895 18.19 -38.11 -5.92
N GLU A 896 18.61 -37.83 -4.69
CA GLU A 896 19.96 -38.16 -4.21
C GLU A 896 20.22 -39.67 -4.23
N ASP A 897 19.22 -40.49 -3.91
CA ASP A 897 19.30 -41.95 -4.01
C ASP A 897 19.50 -42.42 -5.47
N LEU A 898 19.14 -41.59 -6.45
CA LEU A 898 19.38 -41.79 -7.89
C LEU A 898 20.71 -41.15 -8.37
N GLY A 899 21.48 -40.58 -7.45
CA GLY A 899 22.77 -39.95 -7.68
C GLY A 899 22.71 -38.49 -8.14
N PHE A 900 21.55 -37.84 -8.06
CA PHE A 900 21.46 -36.42 -8.39
C PHE A 900 22.17 -35.56 -7.33
N GLU A 901 22.87 -34.54 -7.82
CA GLU A 901 23.50 -33.53 -6.98
C GLU A 901 22.70 -32.23 -7.01
N THR A 902 22.79 -31.46 -5.92
CA THR A 902 22.13 -30.15 -5.85
C THR A 902 22.82 -29.16 -6.80
N HIS A 903 22.09 -28.69 -7.81
CA HIS A 903 22.52 -27.65 -8.73
C HIS A 903 22.15 -26.25 -8.23
N GLY A 904 20.98 -26.12 -7.61
CA GLY A 904 20.46 -24.87 -7.04
C GLY A 904 19.65 -25.11 -5.78
N LYS A 905 19.74 -24.19 -4.82
CA LYS A 905 19.00 -24.22 -3.55
C LYS A 905 18.30 -22.88 -3.33
N TYR A 906 17.01 -22.91 -3.10
CA TYR A 906 16.16 -21.72 -3.00
C TYR A 906 15.29 -21.81 -1.75
N HIS A 907 15.10 -20.68 -1.07
CA HIS A 907 14.05 -20.60 -0.06
C HIS A 907 12.69 -20.59 -0.75
N ASN A 908 11.74 -21.36 -0.22
CA ASN A 908 10.36 -21.23 -0.64
C ASN A 908 9.79 -19.88 -0.15
N MET A 909 8.83 -19.35 -0.91
CA MET A 909 8.25 -18.04 -0.67
C MET A 909 6.74 -18.17 -0.50
N ALA A 910 6.21 -17.65 0.61
CA ALA A 910 4.77 -17.64 0.81
C ALA A 910 4.11 -16.66 -0.18
N TRP A 911 3.02 -17.09 -0.80
CA TRP A 911 2.26 -16.25 -1.71
C TRP A 911 1.55 -15.14 -0.95
N ARG A 912 1.55 -13.94 -1.51
CA ARG A 912 0.91 -12.75 -0.94
C ARG A 912 -0.45 -12.57 -1.59
N LYS A 913 -1.53 -12.50 -0.80
CA LYS A 913 -2.82 -12.03 -1.32
C LYS A 913 -2.73 -10.54 -1.62
N VAL A 914 -3.28 -10.10 -2.75
CA VAL A 914 -3.22 -8.69 -3.20
C VAL A 914 -4.57 -8.04 -3.32
#